data_AF-E8QZK5-F1
#
_entry.id   AF-E8QZK5-F1
#
_cell.length_a   1.000
_cell.length_b   1.000
_cell.length_c   1.000
_cell.angle_alpha   90.00
_cell.angle_beta   90.00
_cell.angle_gamma   90.00
#
_symmetry.space_group_name_H-M   'P 1'
#
loop_
_entity.id
_entity.type
_entity.pdbx_description
1 polymer ?
#
loop_
_entity_poly.entity_id
_entity_poly.type
_entity_poly.pdbx_seq_one_letter_code
_entity_poly.pdbx_strand_id
1 'polypeptide(L)'
;MKRRRWQWGGGIGWRGLILLAMGLGWVGWGEMEGGYGREWESPGPAPGDRVVMVGDSITQAGGYVARVESWLWAEAARRGASRPAQVFNRGLSSETLSNTSEADHHPRRPYLYDRFERDVTGWKPNQVVACYGMNDGIYHPIDPTRLDLYRDGLERLARRVAALSEPAATLTLLTNPPFDARRARVWEPESPRFGYRFPYVGYDGVLRRQADLVRAFDPRLSPEEENSDPASPTSRRPRARVGDPHRVLNAYLADRQRRHASAFLAGDGVHPGPDGHALIALTLWSQGWGRSTLETPLRAAVRFEPGADDGGDQLGPDLRTTKRDDAWDALAREGPGGYGFIVAVPPPLSLGEGVEPDLAAWAARALNGGQPWERQPLVLTGLPPDREWILWAAGDDPEGEPAWFEVGRGNSDQFAHGGFDLVDPEHAARHPLASEASDLDRAMTARRARLDAAWRERREQGPPGPDALDADWDAEARSLYARFRPRPLRFRLTPCPPGDGQAANTSPSHPRPNFLIILADDLRPDAVRALAGSGPGTLASTPHLDRLANSGVVLDRVYNLGGDIPAVCLPSRAMLLSGRAMFRHTAEHWAEGPSLAGHFRDQGYLTYHHGKKGNTPLPLQARFEIERYIEEHQSRLSGRPAVEIADAAVEFLEHRAALPPDQRRPFLMHLALECPHDPLAPDPADLAALPPIEAFPLPPSFLPFHPFDNGEMLVRDERLEAFPRDPQAIRTRWRDYLAVVAGIDRVVGRLLEALTVAGERDNTYVIFTSDQGLALGDHGLLGKQNLYEHSIRVPFIVAGPGLRPGRCAAMVWLLDLFPTLCDLAGLKPPSQPLDGVSFAPALRRPDDPSAHPRQFLWFAYRDKQRAVTDGRFKLIRYPKIHRTQLFDLSADPFEQHDLAGDPAQAERIAQLTAWLEAARSAWGDDAPFSAPQAAPEKFAPPTTPQLPPARP
;
A
#
# COMPACT_ATOMS: atom_id res chain seq x y z
N MET A 1 -101.37 -15.74 2.62
CA MET A 1 -100.80 -17.10 2.68
C MET A 1 -99.88 -17.34 1.48
N LYS A 2 -98.72 -17.95 1.76
CA LYS A 2 -98.08 -19.07 1.03
C LYS A 2 -97.91 -19.00 -0.51
N ARG A 3 -96.66 -18.72 -0.91
CA ARG A 3 -95.89 -19.29 -2.05
C ARG A 3 -96.62 -19.43 -3.40
N ARG A 4 -96.38 -18.47 -4.30
CA ARG A 4 -96.43 -18.69 -5.77
C ARG A 4 -95.08 -19.15 -6.30
N ARG A 5 -95.13 -19.92 -7.38
CA ARG A 5 -93.97 -20.42 -8.16
C ARG A 5 -93.60 -19.44 -9.28
N TRP A 6 -92.29 -19.34 -9.54
CA TRP A 6 -91.62 -19.29 -10.86
C TRP A 6 -92.01 -18.20 -11.87
N GLN A 7 -91.01 -17.41 -12.30
CA GLN A 7 -90.33 -17.58 -13.60
C GLN A 7 -89.15 -16.60 -13.74
N TRP A 8 -88.46 -16.66 -14.90
CA TRP A 8 -87.37 -15.78 -15.38
C TRP A 8 -85.99 -16.01 -14.75
N GLY A 9 -84.87 -15.96 -15.49
CA GLY A 9 -84.71 -15.79 -16.94
C GLY A 9 -83.60 -14.80 -17.30
N GLY A 10 -82.54 -15.28 -17.95
CA GLY A 10 -81.47 -14.46 -18.53
C GLY A 10 -80.17 -14.37 -17.71
N GLY A 11 -79.03 -14.55 -18.40
CA GLY A 11 -77.73 -14.02 -17.98
C GLY A 11 -76.91 -14.85 -16.97
N ILE A 12 -76.27 -15.94 -17.40
CA ILE A 12 -75.07 -16.44 -16.71
C ILE A 12 -73.90 -15.54 -17.10
N GLY A 13 -73.68 -14.49 -16.31
CA GLY A 13 -72.44 -13.70 -16.34
C GLY A 13 -71.32 -14.42 -15.59
N TRP A 14 -70.10 -14.39 -16.12
CA TRP A 14 -68.92 -15.11 -15.63
C TRP A 14 -68.47 -14.83 -14.18
N ARG A 15 -69.13 -13.92 -13.46
CA ARG A 15 -68.89 -13.65 -12.03
C ARG A 15 -69.63 -14.58 -11.07
N GLY A 16 -70.59 -15.38 -11.55
CA GLY A 16 -71.37 -16.29 -10.71
C GLY A 16 -70.64 -17.57 -10.27
N LEU A 17 -69.55 -17.97 -10.93
CA LEU A 17 -68.88 -19.26 -10.67
C LEU A 17 -67.69 -19.17 -9.71
N ILE A 18 -67.33 -17.97 -9.24
CA ILE A 18 -66.23 -17.73 -8.29
C ILE A 18 -66.76 -17.59 -6.84
N LEU A 19 -68.03 -17.20 -6.65
CA LEU A 19 -68.60 -16.97 -5.31
C LEU A 19 -69.02 -18.25 -4.55
N LEU A 20 -68.76 -19.44 -5.09
CA LEU A 20 -68.78 -20.70 -4.33
C LEU A 20 -67.37 -21.12 -3.85
N ALA A 21 -66.33 -20.36 -4.20
CA ALA A 21 -64.97 -20.47 -3.65
C ALA A 21 -64.64 -19.36 -2.62
N MET A 22 -65.50 -18.33 -2.48
CA MET A 22 -65.32 -17.22 -1.52
C MET A 22 -66.18 -17.42 -0.26
N GLY A 23 -66.20 -18.65 0.26
CA GLY A 23 -66.88 -19.05 1.50
C GLY A 23 -66.00 -19.01 2.76
N LEU A 24 -64.80 -18.42 2.68
CA LEU A 24 -63.89 -18.15 3.81
C LEU A 24 -63.23 -16.78 3.58
N GLY A 25 -63.98 -15.71 3.87
CA GLY A 25 -63.49 -14.34 3.73
C GLY A 25 -64.39 -13.30 4.38
N TRP A 26 -63.80 -12.52 5.30
CA TRP A 26 -64.29 -11.25 5.85
C TRP A 26 -65.51 -11.25 6.78
N VAL A 27 -65.22 -11.30 8.08
CA VAL A 27 -65.86 -10.46 9.10
C VAL A 27 -64.74 -9.91 10.01
N GLY A 28 -64.84 -8.64 10.42
CA GLY A 28 -64.09 -8.11 11.57
C GLY A 28 -62.82 -7.31 11.24
N TRP A 29 -62.98 -6.00 11.04
CA TRP A 29 -61.94 -5.02 11.41
C TRP A 29 -62.13 -4.72 12.90
N GLY A 30 -61.15 -5.06 13.74
CA GLY A 30 -61.19 -4.88 15.19
C GLY A 30 -60.51 -6.03 15.92
N GLU A 31 -59.55 -5.70 16.79
CA GLU A 31 -58.71 -6.61 17.59
C GLU A 31 -57.73 -7.50 16.80
N MET A 32 -56.44 -7.14 16.83
CA MET A 32 -55.46 -7.92 17.61
C MET A 32 -54.15 -7.16 17.76
N GLU A 33 -53.85 -6.79 19.01
CA GLU A 33 -52.47 -6.66 19.48
C GLU A 33 -51.79 -8.04 19.39
N GLY A 34 -50.52 -8.09 18.99
CA GLY A 34 -49.74 -9.33 18.88
C GLY A 34 -49.59 -9.83 17.43
N GLY A 35 -48.41 -9.60 16.84
CA GLY A 35 -48.13 -10.03 15.46
C GLY A 35 -46.74 -9.70 14.92
N TYR A 36 -46.04 -8.70 15.46
CA TYR A 36 -44.61 -8.49 15.20
C TYR A 36 -43.78 -9.45 16.05
N GLY A 37 -43.65 -10.69 15.58
CA GLY A 37 -43.14 -11.80 16.40
C GLY A 37 -42.55 -12.97 15.62
N ARG A 38 -41.72 -12.71 14.60
CA ARG A 38 -40.67 -13.64 14.14
C ARG A 38 -39.43 -12.85 13.76
N GLU A 39 -38.57 -12.59 14.74
CA GLU A 39 -37.17 -12.33 14.45
C GLU A 39 -36.61 -13.51 13.66
N TRP A 40 -35.81 -13.24 12.63
CA TRP A 40 -34.90 -14.25 12.12
C TRP A 40 -33.81 -14.44 13.18
N GLU A 41 -33.88 -15.53 13.95
CA GLU A 41 -32.86 -15.90 14.94
C GLU A 41 -31.48 -16.00 14.27
N SER A 42 -30.72 -14.91 14.29
CA SER A 42 -29.37 -14.88 13.72
C SER A 42 -28.48 -15.83 14.53
N PRO A 43 -27.84 -16.82 13.91
CA PRO A 43 -27.20 -17.89 14.66
C PRO A 43 -25.86 -17.49 15.31
N GLY A 44 -25.36 -16.27 15.08
CA GLY A 44 -24.18 -15.71 15.76
C GLY A 44 -24.45 -15.16 17.18
N PRO A 45 -23.46 -14.51 17.82
CA PRO A 45 -23.62 -13.93 19.16
C PRO A 45 -24.69 -12.84 19.24
N ALA A 46 -25.60 -12.95 20.19
CA ALA A 46 -26.60 -11.91 20.47
C ALA A 46 -25.99 -10.75 21.28
N PRO A 47 -26.57 -9.53 21.24
CA PRO A 47 -26.16 -8.46 22.14
C PRO A 47 -26.26 -8.89 23.61
N GLY A 48 -25.18 -8.68 24.37
CA GLY A 48 -25.05 -9.16 25.76
C GLY A 48 -24.40 -10.54 25.91
N ASP A 49 -24.28 -11.34 24.83
CA ASP A 49 -23.57 -12.62 24.86
C ASP A 49 -22.10 -12.44 25.23
N ARG A 50 -21.53 -13.46 25.86
CA ARG A 50 -20.08 -13.57 26.09
C ARG A 50 -19.46 -14.51 25.07
N VAL A 51 -18.52 -13.99 24.29
CA VAL A 51 -17.79 -14.72 23.25
C VAL A 51 -16.35 -14.94 23.73
N VAL A 52 -15.96 -16.18 24.00
CA VAL A 52 -14.57 -16.52 24.36
C VAL A 52 -13.84 -17.04 23.12
N MET A 53 -12.74 -16.39 22.76
CA MET A 53 -11.89 -16.78 21.63
C MET A 53 -10.69 -17.53 22.16
N VAL A 54 -10.53 -18.79 21.75
CA VAL A 54 -9.40 -19.67 22.09
C VAL A 54 -8.71 -20.15 20.82
N GLY A 55 -7.44 -20.51 20.95
CA GLY A 55 -6.60 -20.87 19.81
C GLY A 55 -5.14 -20.54 20.06
N ASP A 56 -4.33 -20.84 19.06
CA ASP A 56 -2.88 -20.68 19.12
C ASP A 56 -2.41 -19.23 18.87
N SER A 57 -1.17 -19.07 18.40
CA SER A 57 -0.52 -17.81 18.06
C SER A 57 -1.37 -16.88 17.17
N ILE A 58 -2.18 -17.42 16.25
CA ILE A 58 -3.04 -16.60 15.35
C ILE A 58 -4.22 -15.99 16.11
N THR A 59 -4.80 -16.71 17.06
CA THR A 59 -5.83 -16.18 17.97
C THR A 59 -5.21 -15.24 19.00
N GLN A 60 -4.05 -15.58 19.55
CA GLN A 60 -3.31 -14.71 20.48
C GLN A 60 -2.98 -13.34 19.85
N ALA A 61 -2.53 -13.32 18.59
CA ALA A 61 -2.26 -12.08 17.84
C ALA A 61 -3.52 -11.20 17.67
N GLY A 62 -4.72 -11.79 17.72
CA GLY A 62 -5.98 -11.07 17.93
C GLY A 62 -6.48 -10.22 16.76
N GLY A 63 -5.74 -10.08 15.66
CA GLY A 63 -6.08 -9.18 14.55
C GLY A 63 -7.41 -9.47 13.86
N TYR A 64 -7.89 -10.72 13.87
CA TYR A 64 -9.24 -11.05 13.39
C TYR A 64 -10.30 -10.88 14.50
N VAL A 65 -9.93 -11.14 15.76
CA VAL A 65 -10.80 -11.01 16.94
C VAL A 65 -11.27 -9.57 17.12
N ALA A 66 -10.36 -8.60 17.07
CA ALA A 66 -10.66 -7.17 17.21
C ALA A 66 -11.61 -6.64 16.11
N ARG A 67 -11.49 -7.17 14.88
CA ARG A 67 -12.41 -6.82 13.78
C ARG A 67 -13.81 -7.37 14.04
N VAL A 68 -13.90 -8.64 14.42
CA VAL A 68 -15.18 -9.31 14.71
C VAL A 68 -15.87 -8.69 15.93
N GLU A 69 -15.13 -8.33 16.97
CA GLU A 69 -15.63 -7.55 18.10
C GLU A 69 -16.22 -6.23 17.63
N SER A 70 -15.48 -5.45 16.83
CA SER A 70 -15.94 -4.18 16.27
C SER A 70 -17.26 -4.33 15.48
N TRP A 71 -17.44 -5.47 14.80
CA TRP A 71 -18.67 -5.77 14.04
C TRP A 71 -19.84 -6.18 14.95
N LEU A 72 -19.59 -6.87 16.07
CA LEU A 72 -20.58 -7.16 17.11
C LEU A 72 -21.04 -5.89 17.83
N TRP A 73 -20.12 -4.98 18.14
CA TRP A 73 -20.43 -3.65 18.68
C TRP A 73 -21.38 -2.88 17.76
N ALA A 74 -21.07 -2.83 16.47
CA ALA A 74 -21.88 -2.11 15.51
C ALA A 74 -23.22 -2.78 15.16
N GLU A 75 -23.31 -4.11 15.26
CA GLU A 75 -24.58 -4.82 15.18
C GLU A 75 -25.48 -4.50 16.39
N ALA A 76 -24.93 -4.53 17.60
CA ALA A 76 -25.69 -4.23 18.82
C ALA A 76 -26.26 -2.80 18.78
N ALA A 77 -25.46 -1.83 18.31
CA ALA A 77 -25.91 -0.47 18.07
C ALA A 77 -27.10 -0.41 17.08
N ARG A 78 -27.03 -1.15 15.96
CA ARG A 78 -28.14 -1.24 14.97
C ARG A 78 -29.40 -1.89 15.52
N ARG A 79 -29.27 -2.83 16.46
CA ARG A 79 -30.41 -3.49 17.13
C ARG A 79 -30.95 -2.67 18.32
N GLY A 80 -30.42 -1.48 18.59
CA GLY A 80 -30.80 -0.66 19.74
C GLY A 80 -30.47 -1.30 21.09
N ALA A 81 -29.54 -2.26 21.12
CA ALA A 81 -29.22 -3.02 22.32
C ALA A 81 -28.26 -2.25 23.23
N SER A 82 -28.62 -2.11 24.50
CA SER A 82 -27.85 -1.34 25.50
C SER A 82 -26.48 -1.95 25.84
N ARG A 83 -26.23 -3.20 25.46
CA ARG A 83 -24.93 -3.88 25.61
C ARG A 83 -24.62 -4.75 24.39
N PRO A 84 -23.43 -4.64 23.78
CA PRO A 84 -22.99 -5.56 22.74
C PRO A 84 -22.56 -6.90 23.32
N ALA A 85 -22.33 -7.87 22.43
CA ALA A 85 -21.62 -9.09 22.81
C ALA A 85 -20.19 -8.75 23.27
N GLN A 86 -19.77 -9.30 24.41
CA GLN A 86 -18.46 -9.08 25.01
C GLN A 86 -17.47 -10.12 24.48
N VAL A 87 -16.40 -9.70 23.83
CA VAL A 87 -15.40 -10.60 23.26
C VAL A 87 -14.18 -10.70 24.17
N PHE A 88 -13.84 -11.92 24.57
CA PHE A 88 -12.70 -12.21 25.44
C PHE A 88 -11.67 -12.99 24.62
N ASN A 89 -10.60 -12.32 24.16
CA ASN A 89 -9.47 -13.01 23.58
C ASN A 89 -8.68 -13.73 24.68
N ARG A 90 -8.60 -15.06 24.59
CA ARG A 90 -7.88 -15.92 25.53
C ARG A 90 -6.87 -16.81 24.82
N GLY A 91 -6.61 -16.63 23.52
CA GLY A 91 -5.61 -17.41 22.78
C GLY A 91 -4.19 -17.32 23.37
N LEU A 92 -3.36 -18.34 23.15
CA LEU A 92 -1.97 -18.41 23.63
C LEU A 92 -1.05 -18.95 22.55
N SER A 93 0.17 -18.41 22.46
CA SER A 93 1.20 -18.91 21.55
C SER A 93 1.40 -20.41 21.72
N SER A 94 1.51 -21.12 20.60
CA SER A 94 1.88 -22.54 20.55
C SER A 94 0.94 -23.51 21.30
N GLU A 95 -0.28 -23.09 21.67
CA GLU A 95 -1.23 -23.90 22.43
C GLU A 95 -1.81 -25.08 21.63
N THR A 96 -2.13 -26.17 22.35
CA THR A 96 -2.66 -27.43 21.79
C THR A 96 -3.99 -27.87 22.43
N LEU A 97 -4.79 -28.61 21.65
CA LEU A 97 -5.93 -29.41 22.10
C LEU A 97 -5.58 -30.87 22.43
N SER A 98 -4.46 -31.36 21.90
CA SER A 98 -3.99 -32.76 21.97
C SER A 98 -3.04 -33.06 23.13
N ASN A 99 -2.59 -32.05 23.88
CA ASN A 99 -1.54 -32.15 24.91
C ASN A 99 -0.18 -32.60 24.33
N THR A 100 0.00 -32.54 23.01
CA THR A 100 1.25 -32.90 22.35
C THR A 100 2.28 -31.78 22.50
N SER A 101 3.53 -32.18 22.64
CA SER A 101 4.69 -31.28 22.66
C SER A 101 5.88 -32.09 22.20
N GLU A 102 6.74 -31.49 21.39
CA GLU A 102 7.98 -32.08 20.94
C GLU A 102 8.98 -32.09 22.10
N ALA A 103 9.89 -33.07 22.12
CA ALA A 103 10.79 -33.29 23.25
C ALA A 103 11.78 -32.13 23.48
N ASP A 104 12.07 -31.36 22.44
CA ASP A 104 12.93 -30.17 22.44
C ASP A 104 12.13 -28.84 22.51
N HIS A 105 10.80 -28.90 22.60
CA HIS A 105 9.96 -27.72 22.79
C HIS A 105 9.96 -27.32 24.28
N HIS A 106 10.87 -26.41 24.66
CA HIS A 106 10.98 -25.86 26.00
C HIS A 106 10.57 -24.38 26.05
N PRO A 107 9.66 -23.97 26.96
CA PRO A 107 8.83 -24.82 27.83
C PRO A 107 7.86 -25.69 27.02
N ARG A 108 7.32 -26.75 27.65
CA ARG A 108 6.28 -27.62 27.05
C ARG A 108 5.11 -26.76 26.54
N ARG A 109 4.56 -27.10 25.37
CA ARG A 109 3.44 -26.36 24.77
C ARG A 109 2.28 -26.19 25.76
N PRO A 110 1.61 -25.01 25.80
CA PRO A 110 0.40 -24.83 26.58
C PRO A 110 -0.69 -25.82 26.16
N TYR A 111 -1.45 -26.29 27.13
CA TYR A 111 -2.56 -27.20 26.92
C TYR A 111 -3.86 -26.52 27.37
N LEU A 112 -4.83 -26.36 26.46
CA LEU A 112 -6.06 -25.62 26.74
C LEU A 112 -6.77 -26.13 28.00
N TYR A 113 -6.77 -27.46 28.21
CA TYR A 113 -7.54 -28.09 29.28
C TYR A 113 -6.97 -27.87 30.69
N ASP A 114 -5.69 -27.52 30.82
CA ASP A 114 -5.08 -27.17 32.11
C ASP A 114 -5.59 -25.81 32.63
N ARG A 115 -6.07 -24.95 31.72
CA ARG A 115 -6.60 -23.61 32.03
C ARG A 115 -8.06 -23.41 31.66
N PHE A 116 -8.75 -24.43 31.14
CA PHE A 116 -10.11 -24.32 30.63
C PHE A 116 -11.09 -23.73 31.65
N GLU A 117 -10.97 -24.11 32.93
CA GLU A 117 -11.83 -23.56 33.98
C GLU A 117 -11.59 -22.06 34.24
N ARG A 118 -10.33 -21.61 34.16
CA ARG A 118 -9.95 -20.20 34.37
C ARG A 118 -10.25 -19.33 33.15
N ASP A 119 -10.00 -19.85 31.96
CA ASP A 119 -9.94 -19.06 30.73
C ASP A 119 -11.13 -19.29 29.80
N VAL A 120 -11.96 -20.30 30.05
CA VAL A 120 -13.23 -20.53 29.34
C VAL A 120 -14.40 -20.55 30.33
N THR A 121 -14.46 -21.52 31.26
CA THR A 121 -15.61 -21.67 32.19
C THR A 121 -15.86 -20.43 33.05
N GLY A 122 -14.81 -19.85 33.64
CA GLY A 122 -14.91 -18.67 34.52
C GLY A 122 -15.51 -17.43 33.85
N TRP A 123 -15.45 -17.36 32.52
CA TRP A 123 -16.04 -16.26 31.75
C TRP A 123 -17.52 -16.44 31.46
N LYS A 124 -18.06 -17.67 31.63
CA LYS A 124 -19.46 -18.05 31.34
C LYS A 124 -19.89 -17.66 29.91
N PRO A 125 -19.22 -18.19 28.87
CA PRO A 125 -19.50 -17.84 27.48
C PRO A 125 -20.83 -18.42 26.99
N ASN A 126 -21.55 -17.63 26.20
CA ASN A 126 -22.64 -18.09 25.34
C ASN A 126 -22.09 -18.68 24.03
N GLN A 127 -20.90 -18.21 23.62
CA GLN A 127 -20.23 -18.57 22.37
C GLN A 127 -18.75 -18.83 22.64
N VAL A 128 -18.22 -19.94 22.12
CA VAL A 128 -16.78 -20.23 22.12
C VAL A 128 -16.32 -20.36 20.68
N VAL A 129 -15.29 -19.59 20.30
CA VAL A 129 -14.65 -19.69 18.98
C VAL A 129 -13.28 -20.30 19.16
N ALA A 130 -12.94 -21.31 18.37
CA ALA A 130 -11.70 -22.06 18.50
C ALA A 130 -10.99 -22.20 17.15
N CYS A 131 -9.71 -21.81 17.10
CA CYS A 131 -8.82 -22.00 15.95
C CYS A 131 -7.56 -22.74 16.40
N TYR A 132 -7.46 -24.03 16.04
CA TYR A 132 -6.38 -24.95 16.46
C TYR A 132 -6.00 -25.87 15.30
N GLY A 133 -4.85 -26.54 15.41
CA GLY A 133 -4.34 -27.49 14.43
C GLY A 133 -2.84 -27.34 14.22
N MET A 134 -2.38 -26.14 13.84
CA MET A 134 -0.98 -25.88 13.45
C MET A 134 0.06 -26.28 14.50
N ASN A 135 -0.30 -26.22 15.78
CA ASN A 135 0.58 -26.52 16.91
C ASN A 135 0.32 -27.90 17.55
N ASP A 136 -0.72 -28.62 17.14
CA ASP A 136 -1.13 -29.94 17.67
C ASP A 136 -0.26 -31.11 17.17
N GLY A 137 0.98 -30.82 16.77
CA GLY A 137 2.00 -31.83 16.56
C GLY A 137 1.87 -32.68 15.29
N ILE A 138 0.83 -32.48 14.48
CA ILE A 138 0.63 -33.19 13.21
C ILE A 138 1.54 -32.55 12.16
N TYR A 139 2.77 -33.07 12.04
CA TYR A 139 3.71 -32.70 10.99
C TYR A 139 3.78 -33.80 9.92
N HIS A 140 4.74 -33.70 9.00
CA HIS A 140 5.11 -34.84 8.17
C HIS A 140 6.18 -35.69 8.89
N PRO A 141 6.32 -36.99 8.54
CA PRO A 141 5.22 -37.81 8.07
C PRO A 141 4.08 -37.78 9.11
N ILE A 142 2.83 -37.83 8.64
CA ILE A 142 1.66 -37.70 9.53
C ILE A 142 1.65 -38.85 10.53
N ASP A 143 1.81 -38.51 11.80
CA ASP A 143 1.64 -39.42 12.93
C ASP A 143 0.13 -39.66 13.16
N PRO A 144 -0.39 -40.89 12.95
CA PRO A 144 -1.81 -41.18 13.13
C PRO A 144 -2.26 -41.01 14.60
N THR A 145 -1.39 -41.35 15.56
CA THR A 145 -1.68 -41.20 16.99
C THR A 145 -1.87 -39.74 17.37
N ARG A 146 -1.05 -38.82 16.83
CA ARG A 146 -1.24 -37.37 17.03
C ARG A 146 -2.50 -36.85 16.36
N LEU A 147 -2.84 -37.39 15.18
CA LEU A 147 -4.07 -37.06 14.47
C LEU A 147 -5.33 -37.47 15.25
N ASP A 148 -5.30 -38.64 15.89
CA ASP A 148 -6.34 -39.13 16.78
C ASP A 148 -6.43 -38.29 18.07
N LEU A 149 -5.29 -37.98 18.72
CA LEU A 149 -5.27 -37.09 19.90
C LEU A 149 -5.81 -35.67 19.62
N TYR A 150 -5.61 -35.16 18.40
CA TYR A 150 -6.22 -33.88 17.97
C TYR A 150 -7.74 -34.01 17.80
N ARG A 151 -8.22 -35.12 17.24
CA ARG A 151 -9.65 -35.43 17.10
C ARG A 151 -10.34 -35.55 18.46
N ASP A 152 -9.77 -36.33 19.37
CA ASP A 152 -10.19 -36.43 20.78
C ASP A 152 -10.20 -35.06 21.45
N GLY A 153 -9.21 -34.22 21.12
CA GLY A 153 -9.09 -32.83 21.54
C GLY A 153 -10.23 -31.94 21.05
N LEU A 154 -10.70 -32.10 19.81
CA LEU A 154 -11.87 -31.38 19.26
C LEU A 154 -13.18 -31.87 19.88
N GLU A 155 -13.36 -33.19 20.02
CA GLU A 155 -14.55 -33.76 20.65
C GLU A 155 -14.69 -33.37 22.12
N ARG A 156 -13.58 -33.44 22.87
CA ARG A 156 -13.54 -33.00 24.28
C ARG A 156 -13.86 -31.52 24.40
N LEU A 157 -13.51 -30.70 23.41
CA LEU A 157 -13.83 -29.27 23.39
C LEU A 157 -15.33 -29.08 23.21
N ALA A 158 -15.93 -29.76 22.23
CA ALA A 158 -17.37 -29.75 21.99
C ALA A 158 -18.16 -30.22 23.23
N ARG A 159 -17.78 -31.35 23.83
CA ARG A 159 -18.40 -31.88 25.06
C ARG A 159 -18.30 -30.89 26.23
N ARG A 160 -17.13 -30.27 26.45
CA ARG A 160 -16.97 -29.28 27.54
C ARG A 160 -17.73 -27.99 27.28
N VAL A 161 -17.71 -27.45 26.05
CA VAL A 161 -18.44 -26.22 25.70
C VAL A 161 -19.96 -26.42 25.85
N ALA A 162 -20.50 -27.57 25.47
CA ALA A 162 -21.90 -27.91 25.67
C ALA A 162 -22.34 -27.90 27.16
N ALA A 163 -21.41 -28.10 28.09
CA ALA A 163 -21.66 -28.11 29.53
C ALA A 163 -21.51 -26.72 30.21
N LEU A 164 -21.13 -25.66 29.48
CA LEU A 164 -20.74 -24.37 30.09
C LEU A 164 -21.89 -23.47 30.54
N SER A 165 -23.12 -23.65 30.07
CA SER A 165 -24.19 -22.65 30.27
C SER A 165 -25.61 -23.21 30.11
N GLU A 166 -26.59 -22.41 30.55
CA GLU A 166 -28.03 -22.61 30.39
C GLU A 166 -28.62 -21.37 29.70
N PRO A 167 -28.99 -21.42 28.41
CA PRO A 167 -28.81 -22.53 27.47
C PRO A 167 -27.32 -22.80 27.15
N ALA A 168 -27.04 -24.01 26.64
CA ALA A 168 -25.70 -24.47 26.32
C ALA A 168 -24.96 -23.55 25.34
N ALA A 169 -23.67 -23.32 25.60
CA ALA A 169 -22.83 -22.49 24.75
C ALA A 169 -22.64 -23.10 23.36
N THR A 170 -22.58 -22.26 22.33
CA THR A 170 -22.32 -22.70 20.95
C THR A 170 -20.83 -22.67 20.64
N LEU A 171 -20.31 -23.71 19.99
CA LEU A 171 -18.93 -23.81 19.53
C LEU A 171 -18.83 -23.40 18.05
N THR A 172 -17.90 -22.53 17.71
CA THR A 172 -17.51 -22.25 16.32
C THR A 172 -16.05 -22.62 16.12
N LEU A 173 -15.81 -23.69 15.37
CA LEU A 173 -14.47 -24.08 14.93
C LEU A 173 -14.08 -23.26 13.70
N LEU A 174 -12.82 -22.86 13.63
CA LEU A 174 -12.20 -22.30 12.43
C LEU A 174 -11.13 -23.28 11.95
N THR A 175 -11.09 -23.55 10.65
CA THR A 175 -9.92 -24.24 10.06
C THR A 175 -8.67 -23.37 10.25
N ASN A 176 -7.51 -24.01 10.38
CA ASN A 176 -6.22 -23.32 10.45
C ASN A 176 -5.92 -22.60 9.11
N PRO A 177 -5.27 -21.42 9.11
CA PRO A 177 -4.86 -20.78 7.85
C PRO A 177 -3.89 -21.66 7.04
N PRO A 178 -3.71 -21.37 5.75
CA PRO A 178 -2.77 -22.10 4.90
C PRO A 178 -1.32 -21.65 5.12
N PHE A 179 -0.38 -22.49 4.72
CA PHE A 179 1.05 -22.18 4.80
C PHE A 179 1.58 -21.59 3.49
N ASP A 180 2.12 -20.37 3.55
CA ASP A 180 2.71 -19.69 2.39
C ASP A 180 4.21 -20.00 2.25
N ALA A 181 4.48 -21.08 1.52
CA ALA A 181 5.83 -21.57 1.27
C ALA A 181 6.73 -20.60 0.46
N ARG A 182 6.22 -19.49 -0.09
CA ARG A 182 7.02 -18.57 -0.93
C ARG A 182 7.96 -17.65 -0.14
N ARG A 183 7.71 -17.46 1.16
CA ARG A 183 8.56 -16.65 2.06
C ARG A 183 9.20 -17.42 3.21
N ALA A 184 8.64 -18.57 3.56
CA ALA A 184 9.25 -19.46 4.55
C ALA A 184 10.45 -20.23 3.97
N ARG A 185 11.50 -20.39 4.77
CA ARG A 185 12.60 -21.33 4.47
C ARG A 185 12.11 -22.77 4.67
N VAL A 186 11.74 -23.44 3.59
CA VAL A 186 11.38 -24.85 3.60
C VAL A 186 12.59 -25.78 3.50
N TRP A 187 12.47 -26.97 4.08
CA TRP A 187 13.44 -28.06 4.00
C TRP A 187 12.82 -29.29 3.31
N GLU A 188 13.65 -30.18 2.76
CA GLU A 188 13.16 -31.48 2.30
C GLU A 188 12.84 -32.41 3.49
N PRO A 189 11.86 -33.34 3.38
CA PRO A 189 11.53 -34.31 4.43
C PRO A 189 12.71 -35.12 4.96
N GLU A 190 13.72 -35.37 4.12
CA GLU A 190 14.92 -36.15 4.43
C GLU A 190 16.03 -35.31 5.12
N SER A 191 15.79 -34.00 5.33
CA SER A 191 16.77 -33.10 5.94
C SER A 191 17.04 -33.44 7.41
N PRO A 192 18.31 -33.41 7.88
CA PRO A 192 18.61 -33.52 9.31
C PRO A 192 18.15 -32.30 10.13
N ARG A 193 17.59 -31.26 9.47
CA ARG A 193 16.94 -30.11 10.10
C ARG A 193 15.40 -30.17 10.01
N PHE A 194 14.84 -31.28 9.58
CA PHE A 194 13.39 -31.49 9.51
C PHE A 194 12.75 -31.50 10.91
N GLY A 195 11.64 -30.77 11.10
CA GLY A 195 10.89 -30.74 12.36
C GLY A 195 9.98 -29.51 12.51
N TYR A 196 9.28 -29.37 13.63
CA TYR A 196 8.26 -28.32 13.82
C TYR A 196 8.78 -26.87 13.72
N ARG A 197 10.06 -26.62 14.02
CA ARG A 197 10.69 -25.29 13.85
C ARG A 197 11.07 -24.97 12.41
N PHE A 198 10.96 -25.96 11.53
CA PHE A 198 11.55 -25.97 10.20
C PHE A 198 10.53 -26.55 9.20
N PRO A 199 9.62 -25.70 8.69
CA PRO A 199 8.64 -26.10 7.68
C PRO A 199 9.31 -26.81 6.51
N TYR A 200 8.56 -27.68 5.83
CA TYR A 200 9.09 -28.53 4.77
C TYR A 200 8.29 -28.40 3.47
N VAL A 201 8.84 -28.93 2.38
CA VAL A 201 8.20 -28.92 1.06
C VAL A 201 6.87 -29.68 1.12
N GLY A 202 5.76 -28.96 0.93
CA GLY A 202 4.41 -29.53 1.03
C GLY A 202 3.75 -29.42 2.41
N TYR A 203 4.27 -28.61 3.35
CA TYR A 203 3.67 -28.42 4.69
C TYR A 203 2.18 -28.02 4.67
N ASP A 204 1.76 -27.20 3.70
CA ASP A 204 0.33 -26.86 3.51
C ASP A 204 -0.55 -28.09 3.27
N GLY A 205 -0.01 -29.18 2.71
CA GLY A 205 -0.73 -30.44 2.53
C GLY A 205 -1.11 -31.14 3.84
N VAL A 206 -0.41 -30.87 4.94
CA VAL A 206 -0.78 -31.36 6.28
C VAL A 206 -1.77 -30.41 6.96
N LEU A 207 -1.55 -29.11 6.84
CA LEU A 207 -2.52 -28.08 7.26
C LEU A 207 -3.89 -28.24 6.58
N ARG A 208 -3.91 -28.71 5.33
CA ARG A 208 -5.12 -29.03 4.59
C ARG A 208 -5.88 -30.22 5.18
N ARG A 209 -5.18 -31.29 5.57
CA ARG A 209 -5.81 -32.46 6.23
C ARG A 209 -6.35 -32.13 7.63
N GLN A 210 -5.74 -31.18 8.33
CA GLN A 210 -6.31 -30.63 9.57
C GLN A 210 -7.61 -29.88 9.28
N ALA A 211 -7.61 -29.01 8.26
CA ALA A 211 -8.82 -28.34 7.79
C ALA A 211 -9.90 -29.35 7.34
N ASP A 212 -9.53 -30.45 6.66
CA ASP A 212 -10.45 -31.54 6.29
C ASP A 212 -11.14 -32.15 7.52
N LEU A 213 -10.38 -32.46 8.59
CA LEU A 213 -10.95 -32.99 9.84
C LEU A 213 -11.88 -31.99 10.53
N VAL A 214 -11.50 -30.71 10.60
CA VAL A 214 -12.35 -29.66 11.18
C VAL A 214 -13.64 -29.48 10.36
N ARG A 215 -13.59 -29.65 9.03
CA ARG A 215 -14.77 -29.59 8.15
C ARG A 215 -15.66 -30.83 8.24
N ALA A 216 -15.07 -32.00 8.45
CA ALA A 216 -15.79 -33.26 8.65
C ALA A 216 -16.31 -33.45 10.10
N PHE A 217 -15.99 -32.52 11.01
CA PHE A 217 -16.39 -32.60 12.42
C PHE A 217 -17.90 -32.35 12.59
N ASP A 218 -18.68 -33.42 12.68
CA ASP A 218 -20.07 -33.37 13.12
C ASP A 218 -20.19 -33.77 14.60
N PRO A 219 -20.59 -32.87 15.51
CA PRO A 219 -20.75 -33.17 16.94
C PRO A 219 -21.89 -34.16 17.24
N ARG A 220 -22.63 -34.63 16.22
CA ARG A 220 -23.69 -35.64 16.35
C ARG A 220 -23.19 -37.09 16.21
N LEU A 221 -21.91 -37.32 15.91
CA LEU A 221 -21.36 -38.63 15.55
C LEU A 221 -20.26 -39.12 16.53
N SER A 222 -20.64 -39.42 17.77
CA SER A 222 -19.87 -40.33 18.65
C SER A 222 -20.68 -41.62 18.87
N PRO A 223 -20.18 -42.83 18.53
CA PRO A 223 -21.01 -44.05 18.45
C PRO A 223 -21.56 -44.63 19.76
N GLU A 224 -21.21 -44.12 20.94
CA GLU A 224 -21.33 -44.88 22.19
C GLU A 224 -22.45 -44.47 23.17
N GLU A 225 -23.22 -43.41 22.90
CA GLU A 225 -24.22 -42.86 23.85
C GLU A 225 -25.70 -43.02 23.43
N GLU A 226 -26.05 -44.11 22.73
CA GLU A 226 -27.46 -44.39 22.35
C GLU A 226 -28.31 -44.98 23.50
N ASN A 227 -27.79 -45.05 24.73
CA ASN A 227 -28.43 -45.79 25.83
C ASN A 227 -28.32 -45.14 27.23
N SER A 228 -28.19 -43.81 27.31
CA SER A 228 -28.20 -43.06 28.59
C SER A 228 -29.48 -42.24 28.78
N ASP A 229 -29.92 -42.14 30.04
CA ASP A 229 -31.18 -41.50 30.48
C ASP A 229 -31.36 -40.06 29.93
N PRO A 230 -32.45 -39.76 29.19
CA PRO A 230 -32.73 -38.41 28.67
C PRO A 230 -32.98 -37.35 29.76
N ALA A 231 -33.10 -37.73 31.04
CA ALA A 231 -33.17 -36.80 32.17
C ALA A 231 -31.79 -36.38 32.72
N SER A 232 -30.68 -36.98 32.27
CA SER A 232 -29.33 -36.59 32.72
C SER A 232 -28.91 -35.23 32.14
N PRO A 233 -28.34 -34.30 32.95
CA PRO A 233 -27.76 -33.05 32.46
C PRO A 233 -26.63 -33.22 31.43
N THR A 234 -26.04 -34.42 31.34
CA THR A 234 -24.97 -34.75 30.38
C THR A 234 -25.48 -35.01 28.96
N SER A 235 -26.79 -35.18 28.73
CA SER A 235 -27.37 -35.56 27.44
C SER A 235 -27.45 -34.45 26.37
N ARG A 236 -26.83 -33.28 26.61
CA ARG A 236 -26.94 -32.11 25.72
C ARG A 236 -26.03 -32.21 24.51
N ARG A 237 -26.65 -32.39 23.33
CA ARG A 237 -25.98 -32.40 22.03
C ARG A 237 -25.24 -31.07 21.78
N PRO A 238 -23.92 -31.08 21.49
CA PRO A 238 -23.18 -29.84 21.21
C PRO A 238 -23.66 -29.18 19.92
N ARG A 239 -23.87 -27.86 19.96
CA ARG A 239 -24.03 -27.05 18.74
C ARG A 239 -22.65 -26.58 18.31
N ALA A 240 -22.03 -27.30 17.36
CA ALA A 240 -20.78 -26.88 16.72
C ALA A 240 -21.03 -26.38 15.29
N ARG A 241 -20.19 -25.45 14.82
CA ARG A 241 -20.16 -24.95 13.43
C ARG A 241 -18.74 -24.78 12.95
N VAL A 242 -18.56 -24.64 11.64
CA VAL A 242 -17.25 -24.52 11.00
C VAL A 242 -17.23 -23.27 10.10
N GLY A 243 -16.21 -22.43 10.27
CA GLY A 243 -15.76 -21.50 9.23
C GLY A 243 -14.47 -22.03 8.61
N ASP A 244 -14.30 -21.91 7.29
CA ASP A 244 -13.15 -22.44 6.55
C ASP A 244 -12.22 -21.32 6.01
N PRO A 245 -11.49 -20.58 6.87
CA PRO A 245 -10.54 -19.60 6.40
C PRO A 245 -9.40 -20.26 5.59
N HIS A 246 -9.02 -21.52 5.86
CA HIS A 246 -8.01 -22.23 5.07
C HIS A 246 -8.28 -22.12 3.56
N ARG A 247 -9.51 -22.46 3.13
CA ARG A 247 -9.92 -22.42 1.73
C ARG A 247 -10.06 -20.99 1.20
N VAL A 248 -10.62 -20.07 1.99
CA VAL A 248 -10.79 -18.65 1.59
C VAL A 248 -9.43 -17.98 1.36
N LEU A 249 -8.48 -18.17 2.27
CA LEU A 249 -7.14 -17.62 2.20
C LEU A 249 -6.33 -18.23 1.05
N ASN A 250 -6.44 -19.54 0.80
CA ASN A 250 -5.80 -20.19 -0.35
C ASN A 250 -6.35 -19.71 -1.70
N ALA A 251 -7.68 -19.55 -1.83
CA ALA A 251 -8.29 -19.02 -3.05
C ALA A 251 -7.87 -17.55 -3.32
N TYR A 252 -7.85 -16.73 -2.27
CA TYR A 252 -7.35 -15.35 -2.33
C TYR A 252 -5.87 -15.29 -2.75
N LEU A 253 -5.03 -16.12 -2.14
CA LEU A 253 -3.60 -16.18 -2.43
C LEU A 253 -3.34 -16.62 -3.88
N ALA A 254 -4.02 -17.66 -4.36
CA ALA A 254 -3.93 -18.11 -5.74
C ALA A 254 -4.33 -17.01 -6.75
N ASP A 255 -5.42 -16.28 -6.48
CA ASP A 255 -5.84 -15.18 -7.36
C ASP A 255 -4.87 -13.99 -7.34
N ARG A 256 -4.41 -13.58 -6.16
CA ARG A 256 -3.41 -12.52 -6.01
C ARG A 256 -2.09 -12.91 -6.70
N GLN A 257 -1.71 -14.19 -6.67
CA GLN A 257 -0.53 -14.73 -7.34
C GLN A 257 -0.65 -14.84 -8.86
N ARG A 258 -1.86 -15.03 -9.42
CA ARG A 258 -2.11 -14.92 -10.87
C ARG A 258 -1.90 -13.49 -11.38
N ARG A 259 -2.28 -12.48 -10.58
CA ARG A 259 -2.16 -11.06 -10.92
C ARG A 259 -0.76 -10.48 -10.61
N HIS A 260 -0.14 -10.96 -9.53
CA HIS A 260 1.19 -10.56 -9.10
C HIS A 260 1.95 -11.79 -8.62
N ALA A 261 2.85 -12.34 -9.45
CA ALA A 261 3.62 -13.55 -9.15
C ALA A 261 4.45 -13.47 -7.85
N SER A 262 4.69 -12.26 -7.35
CA SER A 262 5.45 -11.94 -6.14
C SER A 262 4.62 -11.86 -4.84
N ALA A 263 3.30 -12.08 -4.92
CA ALA A 263 2.35 -11.95 -3.81
C ALA A 263 2.43 -13.10 -2.80
N PHE A 264 2.26 -12.73 -1.52
CA PHE A 264 2.29 -13.60 -0.36
C PHE A 264 1.21 -13.17 0.66
N LEU A 265 0.83 -14.05 1.58
CA LEU A 265 -0.19 -13.81 2.61
C LEU A 265 0.38 -13.75 4.03
N ALA A 266 1.51 -14.43 4.28
CA ALA A 266 2.19 -14.49 5.56
C ALA A 266 3.68 -14.17 5.37
N GLY A 267 4.23 -13.26 6.17
CA GLY A 267 5.62 -12.80 6.01
C GLY A 267 6.67 -13.88 6.33
N ASP A 268 6.37 -14.72 7.32
CA ASP A 268 7.14 -15.90 7.73
C ASP A 268 6.56 -17.22 7.16
N GLY A 269 5.56 -17.12 6.28
CA GLY A 269 4.78 -18.23 5.73
C GLY A 269 3.72 -18.83 6.66
N VAL A 270 3.66 -18.42 7.93
CA VAL A 270 2.87 -19.06 8.99
C VAL A 270 1.79 -18.13 9.54
N HIS A 271 2.13 -16.87 9.85
CA HIS A 271 1.22 -15.89 10.44
C HIS A 271 0.65 -14.96 9.36
N PRO A 272 -0.67 -15.01 9.05
CA PRO A 272 -1.27 -14.18 8.02
C PRO A 272 -1.20 -12.69 8.37
N GLY A 273 -0.91 -11.85 7.37
CA GLY A 273 -0.89 -10.39 7.52
C GLY A 273 -2.28 -9.76 7.74
N PRO A 274 -2.38 -8.42 7.72
CA PRO A 274 -3.64 -7.70 7.94
C PRO A 274 -4.79 -8.17 7.04
N ASP A 275 -4.54 -8.45 5.77
CA ASP A 275 -5.52 -8.99 4.80
C ASP A 275 -6.02 -10.38 5.22
N GLY A 276 -5.09 -11.27 5.61
CA GLY A 276 -5.43 -12.62 6.06
C GLY A 276 -6.30 -12.61 7.32
N HIS A 277 -5.97 -11.76 8.30
CA HIS A 277 -6.81 -11.56 9.48
C HIS A 277 -8.19 -10.95 9.15
N ALA A 278 -8.30 -10.09 8.13
CA ALA A 278 -9.60 -9.60 7.66
C ALA A 278 -10.45 -10.71 7.01
N LEU A 279 -9.83 -11.58 6.21
CA LEU A 279 -10.49 -12.74 5.62
C LEU A 279 -10.90 -13.80 6.66
N ILE A 280 -10.08 -14.04 7.69
CA ILE A 280 -10.46 -14.91 8.83
C ILE A 280 -11.69 -14.33 9.55
N ALA A 281 -11.69 -13.01 9.83
CA ALA A 281 -12.83 -12.33 10.44
C ALA A 281 -14.11 -12.45 9.60
N LEU A 282 -14.03 -12.18 8.28
CA LEU A 282 -15.15 -12.34 7.36
C LEU A 282 -15.66 -13.78 7.31
N THR A 283 -14.77 -14.77 7.37
CA THR A 283 -15.13 -16.18 7.34
C THR A 283 -15.83 -16.64 8.62
N LEU A 284 -15.37 -16.19 9.79
CA LEU A 284 -16.08 -16.41 11.06
C LEU A 284 -17.48 -15.78 11.02
N TRP A 285 -17.60 -14.54 10.53
CA TRP A 285 -18.87 -13.82 10.47
C TRP A 285 -19.88 -14.48 9.53
N SER A 286 -19.45 -14.81 8.31
CA SER A 286 -20.32 -15.32 7.25
C SER A 286 -20.60 -16.81 7.35
N GLN A 287 -19.57 -17.65 7.46
CA GLN A 287 -19.71 -19.11 7.51
C GLN A 287 -19.93 -19.59 8.94
N GLY A 288 -19.06 -19.19 9.88
CA GLY A 288 -19.14 -19.62 11.28
C GLY A 288 -20.42 -19.17 11.99
N TRP A 289 -20.88 -17.94 11.72
CA TRP A 289 -22.06 -17.36 12.36
C TRP A 289 -23.27 -17.20 11.44
N GLY A 290 -23.18 -17.64 10.18
CA GLY A 290 -24.31 -17.63 9.24
C GLY A 290 -24.87 -16.24 8.94
N ARG A 291 -24.07 -15.18 9.08
CA ARG A 291 -24.53 -13.79 8.92
C ARG A 291 -24.41 -13.33 7.49
N SER A 292 -25.42 -12.61 7.02
CA SER A 292 -25.41 -12.05 5.67
C SER A 292 -24.25 -11.07 5.51
N THR A 293 -23.40 -11.34 4.52
CA THR A 293 -22.29 -10.46 4.12
C THR A 293 -22.77 -9.14 3.53
N LEU A 294 -24.05 -9.06 3.15
CA LEU A 294 -24.62 -7.96 2.36
C LEU A 294 -25.00 -6.71 3.16
N GLU A 295 -25.13 -6.75 4.50
CA GLU A 295 -25.56 -5.57 5.27
C GLU A 295 -24.73 -5.21 6.51
N THR A 296 -23.96 -6.15 7.08
CA THR A 296 -23.10 -5.89 8.25
C THR A 296 -21.74 -6.54 8.03
N PRO A 297 -20.60 -5.80 7.91
CA PRO A 297 -20.31 -4.53 8.60
C PRO A 297 -19.51 -3.44 7.82
N LEU A 298 -19.49 -3.36 6.49
CA LEU A 298 -18.84 -2.19 5.82
C LEU A 298 -19.58 -0.86 6.09
N ARG A 299 -20.90 -0.93 6.34
CA ARG A 299 -21.74 0.22 6.77
C ARG A 299 -21.77 0.42 8.30
N ALA A 300 -20.92 -0.26 9.06
CA ALA A 300 -21.07 -0.38 10.51
C ALA A 300 -19.94 0.31 11.30
N ALA A 301 -18.86 0.71 10.63
CA ALA A 301 -17.76 1.45 11.24
C ALA A 301 -18.01 2.97 11.40
N VAL A 302 -19.18 3.49 11.00
CA VAL A 302 -19.54 4.91 11.07
C VAL A 302 -21.03 5.04 11.42
N ARG A 303 -21.33 5.41 12.69
CA ARG A 303 -22.55 6.07 13.21
C ARG A 303 -22.65 5.98 14.75
N PHE A 304 -22.53 7.13 15.39
CA PHE A 304 -22.79 7.49 16.80
C PHE A 304 -22.29 8.94 16.89
N GLU A 305 -23.02 10.01 17.26
CA GLU A 305 -22.47 11.37 17.55
C GLU A 305 -22.54 11.72 19.04
N PRO A 306 -21.71 12.64 19.57
CA PRO A 306 -21.77 13.03 20.96
C PRO A 306 -22.62 14.30 21.14
N GLY A 307 -23.71 14.19 21.89
CA GLY A 307 -24.41 15.34 22.46
C GLY A 307 -23.71 15.87 23.72
N ALA A 308 -23.84 17.17 23.97
CA ALA A 308 -23.07 17.92 24.97
C ALA A 308 -23.32 17.56 26.46
N ASP A 309 -22.30 17.86 27.27
CA ASP A 309 -22.25 18.19 28.71
C ASP A 309 -23.19 17.52 29.72
N ASP A 310 -22.60 16.89 30.76
CA ASP A 310 -22.76 17.36 32.16
C ASP A 310 -21.94 16.52 33.19
N GLY A 311 -21.07 17.22 33.95
CA GLY A 311 -20.60 16.97 35.33
C GLY A 311 -20.33 15.55 35.92
N GLY A 312 -19.25 15.42 36.71
CA GLY A 312 -19.18 14.36 37.75
C GLY A 312 -17.80 13.83 38.12
N ASP A 313 -17.26 14.37 39.21
CA ASP A 313 -15.94 14.13 39.81
C ASP A 313 -15.71 12.71 40.43
N GLN A 314 -14.44 12.37 40.65
CA GLN A 314 -13.88 11.28 41.51
C GLN A 314 -14.03 9.79 41.16
N LEU A 315 -12.89 9.12 40.91
CA LEU A 315 -12.33 8.09 41.81
C LEU A 315 -10.86 7.74 41.48
N GLY A 316 -10.12 7.28 42.49
CA GLY A 316 -8.67 7.07 42.48
C GLY A 316 -8.16 5.74 41.90
N PRO A 317 -6.87 5.41 42.12
CA PRO A 317 -6.09 4.65 41.15
C PRO A 317 -6.05 3.14 41.40
N ASP A 318 -6.31 2.33 40.36
CA ASP A 318 -5.36 1.31 39.89
C ASP A 318 -5.75 0.73 38.51
N LEU A 319 -4.82 -0.01 37.89
CA LEU A 319 -4.89 -0.73 36.60
C LEU A 319 -4.82 0.11 35.30
N ARG A 320 -4.07 -0.44 34.33
CA ARG A 320 -3.61 0.25 33.11
C ARG A 320 -4.51 -0.04 31.89
N THR A 321 -4.44 0.88 30.92
CA THR A 321 -4.88 0.80 29.51
C THR A 321 -6.37 0.59 29.21
N THR A 322 -7.08 1.69 28.92
CA THR A 322 -7.75 1.98 27.61
C THR A 322 -8.49 3.32 27.69
N LYS A 323 -8.52 4.10 26.60
CA LYS A 323 -9.52 5.16 26.38
C LYS A 323 -9.98 5.17 24.92
N ARG A 324 -11.29 5.35 24.76
CA ARG A 324 -11.98 5.72 23.51
C ARG A 324 -12.04 7.25 23.43
N ASP A 325 -12.26 7.76 22.23
CA ASP A 325 -12.89 9.07 22.00
C ASP A 325 -14.02 8.89 20.97
N ASP A 326 -14.99 9.81 21.02
CA ASP A 326 -16.34 9.60 20.52
C ASP A 326 -16.63 10.37 19.19
N ALA A 327 -17.19 9.64 18.22
CA ALA A 327 -18.51 9.92 17.63
C ALA A 327 -18.73 10.97 16.47
N TRP A 328 -19.43 10.55 15.37
CA TRP A 328 -20.22 11.29 14.35
C TRP A 328 -21.51 10.53 13.86
N ASP A 329 -22.62 11.23 13.55
CA ASP A 329 -24.02 10.70 13.52
C ASP A 329 -24.55 10.22 12.15
N ALA A 330 -25.88 10.09 12.07
CA ALA A 330 -26.68 10.40 10.89
C ALA A 330 -26.40 9.47 9.70
N LEU A 331 -26.83 8.22 9.81
CA LEU A 331 -28.23 7.82 9.66
C LEU A 331 -28.92 8.35 8.37
N ALA A 332 -28.18 8.38 7.27
CA ALA A 332 -28.77 8.24 5.93
C ALA A 332 -29.73 7.02 5.88
N ARG A 333 -30.98 7.31 5.48
CA ARG A 333 -32.12 6.45 5.12
C ARG A 333 -32.10 6.23 3.58
N GLU A 334 -32.75 5.30 2.90
CA GLU A 334 -33.48 4.04 3.20
C GLU A 334 -33.76 3.34 1.84
N GLY A 335 -34.15 2.04 1.83
CA GLY A 335 -35.08 1.50 0.81
C GLY A 335 -34.51 0.79 -0.45
N PRO A 336 -34.99 -0.43 -0.82
CA PRO A 336 -34.45 -1.21 -1.96
C PRO A 336 -35.47 -1.73 -3.01
N GLY A 337 -34.97 -2.13 -4.19
CA GLY A 337 -35.54 -3.25 -4.98
C GLY A 337 -35.76 -3.05 -6.50
N GLY A 338 -35.43 -4.10 -7.28
CA GLY A 338 -35.92 -4.30 -8.67
C GLY A 338 -34.94 -3.95 -9.80
N TYR A 339 -34.86 -4.81 -10.83
CA TYR A 339 -34.16 -4.48 -12.08
C TYR A 339 -34.93 -3.40 -12.84
N GLY A 340 -34.26 -2.29 -13.17
CA GLY A 340 -34.82 -1.23 -14.00
C GLY A 340 -33.76 -0.57 -14.87
N PHE A 341 -34.14 -0.18 -16.08
CA PHE A 341 -33.40 0.84 -16.81
C PHE A 341 -33.61 2.17 -16.09
N ILE A 342 -32.53 2.80 -15.63
CA ILE A 342 -32.58 4.15 -15.07
C ILE A 342 -31.81 5.07 -16.01
N VAL A 343 -32.55 5.94 -16.70
CA VAL A 343 -31.99 7.15 -17.30
C VAL A 343 -31.72 8.12 -16.15
N ALA A 344 -30.45 8.24 -15.76
CA ALA A 344 -30.04 9.18 -14.72
C ALA A 344 -29.72 10.55 -15.34
N VAL A 345 -30.76 11.39 -15.52
CA VAL A 345 -30.56 12.84 -15.66
C VAL A 345 -30.11 13.37 -14.29
N PRO A 346 -29.05 14.19 -14.18
CA PRO A 346 -28.61 14.72 -12.90
C PRO A 346 -29.60 15.76 -12.36
N PRO A 347 -30.09 15.63 -11.10
CA PRO A 347 -30.66 16.75 -10.38
C PRO A 347 -29.55 17.75 -10.01
N PRO A 348 -29.79 19.09 -10.06
CA PRO A 348 -31.08 19.74 -10.21
C PRO A 348 -31.37 20.21 -11.64
N LEU A 349 -32.05 19.38 -12.42
CA LEU A 349 -32.94 19.83 -13.50
C LEU A 349 -34.36 19.40 -13.13
N SER A 350 -35.23 20.37 -12.85
CA SER A 350 -36.63 20.10 -12.53
C SER A 350 -37.39 19.74 -13.81
N LEU A 351 -37.88 18.51 -13.91
CA LEU A 351 -39.00 18.21 -14.79
C LEU A 351 -40.23 18.89 -14.22
N GLY A 352 -40.74 19.91 -14.92
CA GLY A 352 -41.99 20.57 -14.56
C GLY A 352 -43.18 19.62 -14.72
N GLU A 353 -44.23 19.85 -13.94
CA GLU A 353 -45.46 19.04 -13.99
C GLU A 353 -46.08 19.10 -15.40
N GLY A 354 -46.33 17.92 -16.02
CA GLY A 354 -47.10 17.85 -17.27
C GLY A 354 -46.67 16.85 -18.34
N VAL A 355 -45.64 16.00 -18.13
CA VAL A 355 -45.14 15.08 -19.17
C VAL A 355 -45.00 13.62 -18.69
N GLU A 356 -46.06 12.84 -18.91
CA GLU A 356 -45.98 11.47 -19.43
C GLU A 356 -46.57 11.51 -20.86
N PRO A 357 -46.19 10.64 -21.84
CA PRO A 357 -45.82 9.22 -21.63
C PRO A 357 -44.70 8.65 -22.56
N ASP A 358 -44.59 7.31 -22.54
CA ASP A 358 -44.30 6.43 -23.70
C ASP A 358 -42.85 5.95 -24.03
N LEU A 359 -41.87 6.18 -23.15
CA LEU A 359 -40.54 5.54 -23.31
C LEU A 359 -40.57 3.99 -23.30
N ALA A 360 -41.55 3.41 -22.60
CA ALA A 360 -41.74 1.95 -22.51
C ALA A 360 -42.29 1.33 -23.81
N ALA A 361 -43.18 2.04 -24.52
CA ALA A 361 -43.72 1.56 -25.80
C ALA A 361 -42.67 1.61 -26.92
N TRP A 362 -41.77 2.60 -26.89
CA TRP A 362 -40.60 2.67 -27.77
C TRP A 362 -39.70 1.43 -27.60
N ALA A 363 -39.32 1.10 -26.36
CA ALA A 363 -38.49 -0.08 -26.06
C ALA A 363 -39.17 -1.40 -26.47
N ALA A 364 -40.49 -1.52 -26.31
CA ALA A 364 -41.26 -2.71 -26.69
C ALA A 364 -41.35 -2.94 -28.22
N ARG A 365 -41.24 -1.87 -29.03
CA ARG A 365 -41.24 -1.96 -30.50
C ARG A 365 -39.86 -2.27 -31.07
N ALA A 366 -38.78 -1.79 -30.47
CA ALA A 366 -37.42 -2.06 -30.91
C ALA A 366 -37.01 -3.54 -30.77
N LEU A 367 -37.60 -4.27 -29.81
CA LEU A 367 -37.21 -5.65 -29.48
C LEU A 367 -38.01 -6.74 -30.22
N ASN A 368 -39.08 -6.40 -30.95
CA ASN A 368 -39.87 -7.32 -31.77
C ASN A 368 -39.67 -7.00 -33.26
N GLY A 369 -38.62 -7.58 -33.86
CA GLY A 369 -38.16 -7.22 -35.20
C GLY A 369 -39.14 -7.52 -36.34
N GLY A 370 -38.99 -6.78 -37.45
CA GLY A 370 -39.69 -7.10 -38.72
C GLY A 370 -40.21 -5.91 -39.54
N GLN A 371 -39.90 -4.66 -39.20
CA GLN A 371 -40.29 -3.47 -39.99
C GLN A 371 -39.07 -2.58 -40.30
N PRO A 372 -39.02 -1.92 -41.46
CA PRO A 372 -37.94 -1.00 -41.82
C PRO A 372 -38.00 0.27 -40.96
N TRP A 373 -36.83 0.91 -40.79
CA TRP A 373 -36.64 2.08 -39.94
C TRP A 373 -37.34 3.34 -40.50
N GLU A 374 -38.61 3.55 -40.18
CA GLU A 374 -39.20 4.89 -40.29
C GLU A 374 -38.66 5.80 -39.18
N ARG A 375 -38.06 6.92 -39.61
CA ARG A 375 -37.34 7.86 -38.76
C ARG A 375 -38.30 8.50 -37.74
N GLN A 376 -38.15 8.14 -36.46
CA GLN A 376 -38.63 8.98 -35.36
C GLN A 376 -37.43 9.63 -34.65
N PRO A 377 -37.37 10.97 -34.55
CA PRO A 377 -36.23 11.66 -33.98
C PRO A 377 -36.17 11.49 -32.46
N LEU A 378 -34.97 11.15 -31.94
CA LEU A 378 -34.67 11.22 -30.52
C LEU A 378 -34.43 12.68 -30.14
N VAL A 379 -35.36 13.29 -29.40
CA VAL A 379 -35.26 14.68 -28.95
C VAL A 379 -34.55 14.73 -27.60
N LEU A 380 -33.36 15.32 -27.56
CA LEU A 380 -32.60 15.53 -26.31
C LEU A 380 -32.69 17.00 -25.90
N THR A 381 -33.34 17.27 -24.77
CA THR A 381 -33.45 18.63 -24.20
C THR A 381 -32.50 18.82 -23.00
N GLY A 382 -32.08 20.06 -22.75
CA GLY A 382 -31.19 20.41 -21.63
C GLY A 382 -29.68 20.47 -21.96
N LEU A 383 -29.30 20.32 -23.24
CA LEU A 383 -27.93 20.59 -23.70
C LEU A 383 -27.69 22.12 -23.80
N PRO A 384 -26.50 22.63 -23.40
CA PRO A 384 -26.11 24.03 -23.63
C PRO A 384 -26.31 24.48 -25.08
N PRO A 385 -26.96 25.64 -25.33
CA PRO A 385 -27.45 26.04 -26.65
C PRO A 385 -26.36 26.52 -27.64
N ASP A 386 -25.10 26.47 -27.22
CA ASP A 386 -23.95 27.15 -27.80
C ASP A 386 -22.83 26.19 -28.21
N ARG A 387 -23.09 24.88 -28.24
CA ARG A 387 -22.07 23.83 -28.50
C ARG A 387 -22.51 22.79 -29.53
N GLU A 388 -21.54 22.32 -30.30
CA GLU A 388 -21.65 21.15 -31.17
C GLU A 388 -21.37 19.87 -30.36
N TRP A 389 -22.15 18.82 -30.61
CA TRP A 389 -22.12 17.54 -29.91
C TRP A 389 -21.97 16.39 -30.91
N ILE A 390 -21.27 15.34 -30.49
CA ILE A 390 -21.04 14.12 -31.27
C ILE A 390 -21.59 12.93 -30.47
N LEU A 391 -22.42 12.11 -31.13
CA LEU A 391 -23.01 10.91 -30.57
C LEU A 391 -22.19 9.68 -30.96
N TRP A 392 -21.82 8.87 -29.96
CA TRP A 392 -21.08 7.62 -30.14
C TRP A 392 -21.91 6.44 -29.65
N ALA A 393 -21.91 5.36 -30.42
CA ALA A 393 -22.52 4.08 -30.06
C ALA A 393 -21.42 3.03 -29.86
N ALA A 394 -21.61 2.13 -28.89
CA ALA A 394 -20.77 0.94 -28.72
C ALA A 394 -21.47 -0.27 -29.34
N GLY A 395 -20.70 -1.12 -30.02
CA GLY A 395 -21.16 -2.39 -30.58
C GLY A 395 -19.96 -3.25 -30.93
N ASP A 396 -20.19 -4.51 -31.25
CA ASP A 396 -19.12 -5.39 -31.70
C ASP A 396 -18.77 -5.07 -33.17
N ASP A 397 -17.48 -5.09 -33.50
CA ASP A 397 -17.00 -4.93 -34.87
C ASP A 397 -17.23 -6.22 -35.71
N PRO A 398 -16.90 -6.24 -37.03
CA PRO A 398 -17.11 -7.43 -37.86
C PRO A 398 -16.31 -8.67 -37.44
N GLU A 399 -15.32 -8.54 -36.54
CA GLU A 399 -14.51 -9.64 -35.99
C GLU A 399 -15.02 -10.08 -34.60
N GLY A 400 -15.99 -9.36 -34.04
CA GLY A 400 -16.68 -9.68 -32.78
C GLY A 400 -16.06 -9.03 -31.54
N GLU A 401 -15.18 -8.03 -31.71
CA GLU A 401 -14.54 -7.32 -30.60
C GLU A 401 -15.23 -5.97 -30.30
N PRO A 402 -15.26 -5.49 -29.03
CA PRO A 402 -16.02 -4.30 -28.68
C PRO A 402 -15.41 -3.00 -29.24
N ALA A 403 -16.14 -2.33 -30.13
CA ALA A 403 -15.73 -1.09 -30.79
C ALA A 403 -16.70 0.08 -30.52
N TRP A 404 -16.27 1.29 -30.91
CA TRP A 404 -17.03 2.53 -30.79
C TRP A 404 -17.19 3.18 -32.17
N PHE A 405 -18.41 3.55 -32.51
CA PHE A 405 -18.79 4.10 -33.80
C PHE A 405 -19.40 5.50 -33.62
N GLU A 406 -18.99 6.47 -34.44
CA GLU A 406 -19.66 7.77 -34.52
C GLU A 406 -20.99 7.58 -35.27
N VAL A 407 -22.10 7.97 -34.65
CA VAL A 407 -23.46 7.79 -35.19
C VAL A 407 -24.18 9.10 -35.53
N GLY A 408 -23.59 10.25 -35.21
CA GLY A 408 -24.09 11.55 -35.67
C GLY A 408 -23.46 12.74 -34.96
N ARG A 409 -23.59 13.92 -35.58
CA ARG A 409 -23.04 15.20 -35.11
C ARG A 409 -24.05 16.33 -35.34
N GLY A 410 -24.10 17.31 -34.45
CA GLY A 410 -24.95 18.49 -34.60
C GLY A 410 -24.91 19.44 -33.39
N ASN A 411 -25.55 20.59 -33.51
CA ASN A 411 -25.74 21.54 -32.40
C ASN A 411 -27.01 21.23 -31.58
N SER A 412 -27.17 21.92 -30.45
CA SER A 412 -28.33 21.80 -29.56
C SER A 412 -29.69 21.93 -30.25
N ASP A 413 -29.85 22.85 -31.20
CA ASP A 413 -31.11 23.08 -31.90
C ASP A 413 -31.41 21.94 -32.89
N GLN A 414 -30.37 21.39 -33.52
CA GLN A 414 -30.46 20.19 -34.36
C GLN A 414 -30.86 18.95 -33.54
N PHE A 415 -30.32 18.79 -32.33
CA PHE A 415 -30.73 17.73 -31.38
C PHE A 415 -32.14 17.95 -30.77
N ALA A 416 -32.59 19.20 -30.64
CA ALA A 416 -33.93 19.54 -30.16
C ALA A 416 -35.02 19.36 -31.24
N HIS A 417 -34.66 19.50 -32.52
CA HIS A 417 -35.61 19.44 -33.65
C HIS A 417 -35.42 18.22 -34.58
N GLY A 418 -34.56 17.26 -34.21
CA GLY A 418 -34.45 15.97 -34.89
C GLY A 418 -33.74 15.99 -36.24
N GLY A 419 -32.94 17.04 -36.51
CA GLY A 419 -32.21 17.22 -37.76
C GLY A 419 -30.71 16.94 -37.58
N PHE A 420 -30.33 15.67 -37.49
CA PHE A 420 -28.93 15.23 -37.45
C PHE A 420 -28.52 14.58 -38.77
N ASP A 421 -27.28 14.82 -39.21
CA ASP A 421 -26.67 14.10 -40.32
C ASP A 421 -26.07 12.78 -39.80
N LEU A 422 -26.51 11.67 -40.40
CA LEU A 422 -25.96 10.33 -40.15
C LEU A 422 -24.63 10.18 -40.89
N VAL A 423 -23.60 9.72 -40.20
CA VAL A 423 -22.33 9.33 -40.82
C VAL A 423 -22.54 8.04 -41.61
N ASP A 424 -22.19 8.06 -42.91
CA ASP A 424 -22.37 6.91 -43.82
C ASP A 424 -21.41 5.75 -43.45
N PRO A 425 -21.94 4.55 -43.14
CA PRO A 425 -21.12 3.38 -42.78
C PRO A 425 -20.07 2.98 -43.82
N GLU A 426 -20.25 3.30 -45.11
CA GLU A 426 -19.26 2.93 -46.16
C GLU A 426 -17.93 3.70 -46.06
N HIS A 427 -17.86 4.79 -45.29
CA HIS A 427 -16.65 5.60 -45.19
C HIS A 427 -15.62 5.06 -44.18
N ALA A 428 -16.04 4.28 -43.18
CA ALA A 428 -15.16 3.73 -42.15
C ALA A 428 -14.24 2.58 -42.65
N ALA A 429 -14.63 1.90 -43.73
CA ALA A 429 -13.99 0.67 -44.19
C ALA A 429 -12.73 0.87 -45.08
N ARG A 430 -12.17 2.09 -45.19
CA ARG A 430 -11.16 2.44 -46.22
C ARG A 430 -9.85 3.06 -45.71
N HIS A 431 -9.43 2.81 -44.46
CA HIS A 431 -8.09 3.21 -44.01
C HIS A 431 -7.09 2.01 -44.02
N PRO A 432 -5.90 2.10 -44.68
CA PRO A 432 -5.13 0.91 -45.02
C PRO A 432 -3.90 0.67 -44.11
N LEU A 433 -3.99 -0.31 -43.20
CA LEU A 433 -2.83 -0.95 -42.54
C LEU A 433 -3.02 -2.47 -42.36
N ALA A 434 -3.74 -3.12 -43.29
CA ALA A 434 -4.04 -4.54 -43.24
C ALA A 434 -3.37 -5.32 -44.40
N SER A 435 -2.06 -5.64 -44.29
CA SER A 435 -1.42 -6.57 -45.23
C SER A 435 -0.17 -7.34 -44.75
N GLU A 436 0.29 -7.25 -43.50
CA GLU A 436 1.53 -7.93 -43.03
C GLU A 436 1.38 -8.76 -41.74
N ALA A 437 0.29 -9.54 -41.61
CA ALA A 437 0.07 -10.45 -40.47
C ALA A 437 -0.13 -11.94 -40.86
N SER A 438 -0.02 -12.29 -42.15
CA SER A 438 -0.43 -13.61 -42.68
C SER A 438 0.58 -14.75 -42.46
N ASP A 439 1.86 -14.48 -42.17
CA ASP A 439 2.90 -15.52 -42.09
C ASP A 439 3.25 -15.99 -40.67
N LEU A 440 2.96 -15.18 -39.64
CA LEU A 440 3.24 -15.55 -38.24
C LEU A 440 2.27 -16.63 -37.73
N ASP A 441 1.00 -16.57 -38.15
CA ASP A 441 -0.03 -17.53 -37.72
C ASP A 441 0.20 -18.95 -38.29
N ARG A 442 0.72 -19.03 -39.53
CA ARG A 442 1.15 -20.30 -40.14
C ARG A 442 2.30 -20.96 -39.36
N ALA A 443 3.27 -20.17 -38.87
CA ALA A 443 4.36 -20.67 -38.06
C ALA A 443 3.91 -21.15 -36.67
N MET A 444 2.94 -20.45 -36.05
CA MET A 444 2.39 -20.80 -34.74
C MET A 444 1.52 -22.06 -34.79
N THR A 445 0.73 -22.23 -35.85
CA THR A 445 -0.10 -23.43 -36.06
C THR A 445 0.74 -24.70 -36.19
N ALA A 446 1.86 -24.65 -36.93
CA ALA A 446 2.78 -25.77 -37.06
C ALA A 446 3.46 -26.19 -35.74
N ARG A 447 3.69 -25.23 -34.82
CA ARG A 447 4.24 -25.49 -33.49
C ARG A 447 3.22 -26.18 -32.57
N ARG A 448 1.94 -25.82 -32.67
CA ARG A 448 0.84 -26.40 -31.88
C ARG A 448 0.65 -27.89 -32.18
N ALA A 449 0.62 -28.26 -33.47
CA ALA A 449 0.47 -29.64 -33.91
C ALA A 449 1.58 -30.60 -33.41
N ARG A 450 2.81 -30.11 -33.22
CA ARG A 450 3.92 -30.90 -32.64
C ARG A 450 3.75 -31.16 -31.14
N LEU A 451 3.17 -30.21 -30.40
CA LEU A 451 2.88 -30.37 -28.99
C LEU A 451 1.70 -31.34 -28.77
N ASP A 452 0.67 -31.28 -29.62
CA ASP A 452 -0.50 -32.18 -29.57
C ASP A 452 -0.15 -33.64 -29.94
N ALA A 453 0.99 -33.89 -30.58
CA ALA A 453 1.53 -35.23 -30.81
C ALA A 453 2.20 -35.78 -29.52
N ALA A 454 3.10 -35.00 -28.91
CA ALA A 454 3.74 -35.37 -27.64
C ALA A 454 2.73 -35.52 -26.47
N TRP A 455 1.59 -34.84 -26.55
CA TRP A 455 0.49 -34.97 -25.57
C TRP A 455 -0.33 -36.27 -25.73
N ARG A 456 -0.38 -36.85 -26.94
CA ARG A 456 -1.07 -38.12 -27.19
C ARG A 456 -0.25 -39.32 -26.70
N GLU A 457 1.07 -39.28 -26.87
CA GLU A 457 1.99 -40.34 -26.45
C GLU A 457 2.00 -40.56 -24.92
N ARG A 458 1.76 -39.50 -24.13
CA ARG A 458 1.58 -39.62 -22.66
C ARG A 458 0.20 -40.14 -22.24
N ARG A 459 -0.75 -40.31 -23.15
CA ARG A 459 -2.14 -40.71 -22.84
C ARG A 459 -2.32 -42.23 -22.73
N GLU A 460 -1.30 -43.01 -23.09
CA GLU A 460 -1.36 -44.48 -23.15
C GLU A 460 -0.88 -45.19 -21.86
N GLN A 461 -0.49 -44.45 -20.81
CA GLN A 461 0.13 -44.99 -19.58
C GLN A 461 -0.58 -44.62 -18.25
N GLY A 462 -1.92 -44.48 -18.23
CA GLY A 462 -2.70 -44.20 -16.99
C GLY A 462 -2.75 -45.38 -15.98
N PRO A 463 -3.40 -45.26 -14.78
CA PRO A 463 -4.62 -44.46 -14.51
C PRO A 463 -4.63 -43.70 -13.12
N PRO A 464 -5.74 -43.41 -12.36
CA PRO A 464 -6.03 -42.09 -11.71
C PRO A 464 -5.98 -42.09 -10.14
N GLY A 465 -6.32 -41.04 -9.36
CA GLY A 465 -6.76 -39.64 -9.61
C GLY A 465 -8.05 -39.22 -8.84
N PRO A 466 -8.08 -38.21 -7.93
CA PRO A 466 -9.23 -37.93 -7.04
C PRO A 466 -10.14 -36.71 -7.37
N ASP A 467 -9.83 -35.89 -8.38
CA ASP A 467 -10.53 -34.60 -8.65
C ASP A 467 -11.91 -34.76 -9.34
N ALA A 468 -12.59 -35.90 -9.16
CA ALA A 468 -13.86 -36.22 -9.82
C ALA A 468 -15.11 -35.56 -9.18
N LEU A 469 -14.92 -34.58 -8.27
CA LEU A 469 -15.99 -33.93 -7.50
C LEU A 469 -16.08 -32.40 -7.69
N ASP A 470 -15.26 -31.80 -8.55
CA ASP A 470 -15.10 -30.33 -8.62
C ASP A 470 -16.01 -29.61 -9.63
N ALA A 471 -16.80 -30.32 -10.44
CA ALA A 471 -17.55 -29.73 -11.55
C ALA A 471 -18.73 -28.83 -11.14
N ASP A 472 -19.53 -29.24 -10.15
CA ASP A 472 -20.73 -28.50 -9.73
C ASP A 472 -20.43 -27.39 -8.69
N TRP A 473 -19.29 -27.45 -8.00
CA TRP A 473 -19.00 -26.56 -6.88
C TRP A 473 -18.18 -25.31 -7.24
N ASP A 474 -17.47 -25.36 -8.37
CA ASP A 474 -16.79 -24.20 -8.94
C ASP A 474 -17.79 -23.10 -9.37
N ALA A 475 -19.03 -23.49 -9.72
CA ALA A 475 -20.11 -22.56 -10.05
C ALA A 475 -20.56 -21.69 -8.86
N GLU A 476 -20.68 -22.26 -7.65
CA GLU A 476 -21.13 -21.50 -6.48
C GLU A 476 -20.01 -20.61 -5.90
N ALA A 477 -18.76 -21.07 -5.93
CA ALA A 477 -17.60 -20.25 -5.59
C ALA A 477 -17.44 -19.04 -6.54
N ARG A 478 -17.62 -19.26 -7.86
CA ARG A 478 -17.65 -18.18 -8.86
C ARG A 478 -18.87 -17.29 -8.71
N SER A 479 -20.04 -17.81 -8.34
CA SER A 479 -21.27 -17.05 -8.06
C SER A 479 -21.09 -16.12 -6.84
N LEU A 480 -20.52 -16.62 -5.76
CA LEU A 480 -20.17 -15.83 -4.57
C LEU A 480 -19.20 -14.69 -4.93
N TYR A 481 -18.13 -14.98 -5.67
CA TYR A 481 -17.19 -13.95 -6.14
C TYR A 481 -17.83 -12.93 -7.11
N ALA A 482 -18.66 -13.39 -8.06
CA ALA A 482 -19.32 -12.55 -9.05
C ALA A 482 -20.35 -11.57 -8.44
N ARG A 483 -20.98 -11.93 -7.32
CA ARG A 483 -21.91 -11.06 -6.57
C ARG A 483 -21.23 -9.85 -5.90
N PHE A 484 -19.90 -9.84 -5.75
CA PHE A 484 -19.16 -8.77 -5.06
C PHE A 484 -18.27 -7.91 -5.96
N ARG A 485 -18.44 -7.95 -7.29
CA ARG A 485 -17.79 -6.97 -8.17
C ARG A 485 -18.66 -5.71 -8.31
N PRO A 486 -18.28 -4.55 -7.74
CA PRO A 486 -18.78 -3.28 -8.25
C PRO A 486 -18.31 -3.15 -9.70
N ARG A 487 -19.23 -3.21 -10.66
CA ARG A 487 -18.92 -2.94 -12.07
C ARG A 487 -18.95 -1.42 -12.29
N PRO A 488 -17.85 -0.77 -12.68
CA PRO A 488 -17.94 0.58 -13.22
C PRO A 488 -18.53 0.51 -14.64
N LEU A 489 -19.71 1.11 -14.84
CA LEU A 489 -20.10 1.63 -16.14
C LEU A 489 -19.48 3.03 -16.28
N ARG A 490 -18.89 3.32 -17.44
CA ARG A 490 -18.31 4.65 -17.74
C ARG A 490 -18.91 5.17 -19.03
N PHE A 491 -19.61 6.30 -18.94
CA PHE A 491 -19.90 7.18 -20.07
C PHE A 491 -18.82 8.26 -20.15
N ARG A 492 -18.52 8.77 -21.35
CA ARG A 492 -17.59 9.89 -21.52
C ARG A 492 -18.14 10.90 -22.52
N LEU A 493 -18.67 12.01 -21.99
CA LEU A 493 -18.82 13.24 -22.76
C LEU A 493 -17.46 13.97 -22.73
N THR A 494 -16.99 14.44 -23.88
CA THR A 494 -15.68 15.11 -23.99
C THR A 494 -15.85 16.45 -24.69
N PRO A 495 -15.61 17.60 -24.03
CA PRO A 495 -15.61 18.90 -24.70
C PRO A 495 -14.34 19.06 -25.55
N CYS A 496 -14.47 19.72 -26.70
CA CYS A 496 -13.34 20.23 -27.48
C CYS A 496 -12.78 21.50 -26.80
N PRO A 497 -11.45 21.72 -26.72
CA PRO A 497 -10.89 22.92 -26.10
C PRO A 497 -11.18 24.19 -26.94
N PRO A 498 -11.54 25.32 -26.32
CA PRO A 498 -11.69 26.58 -27.04
C PRO A 498 -10.33 27.22 -27.33
N GLY A 499 -10.14 27.64 -28.58
CA GLY A 499 -9.11 28.63 -28.94
C GLY A 499 -9.61 30.06 -28.75
N ASP A 500 -8.74 30.93 -28.22
CA ASP A 500 -8.70 32.39 -28.27
C ASP A 500 -10.02 33.21 -28.29
N GLY A 501 -10.29 33.95 -27.20
CA GLY A 501 -11.48 34.82 -27.11
C GLY A 501 -11.62 35.72 -25.87
N GLN A 502 -10.61 36.56 -25.58
CA GLN A 502 -10.59 37.75 -24.69
C GLN A 502 -11.59 37.91 -23.51
N ALA A 503 -11.00 37.89 -22.30
CA ALA A 503 -11.14 38.89 -21.22
C ALA A 503 -12.52 39.18 -20.57
N ALA A 504 -12.75 38.55 -19.40
CA ALA A 504 -13.40 39.20 -18.25
C ALA A 504 -12.57 38.92 -16.98
N ASN A 505 -12.41 39.92 -16.11
CA ASN A 505 -11.38 39.92 -15.06
C ASN A 505 -11.90 39.38 -13.71
N THR A 506 -11.77 38.07 -13.48
CA THR A 506 -11.89 37.44 -12.16
C THR A 506 -10.81 36.39 -11.98
N SER A 507 -9.84 36.62 -11.09
CA SER A 507 -8.70 35.71 -10.86
C SER A 507 -9.18 34.33 -10.41
N PRO A 508 -8.83 33.23 -11.12
CA PRO A 508 -9.21 31.89 -10.69
C PRO A 508 -8.40 31.47 -9.46
N SER A 509 -9.08 31.02 -8.41
CA SER A 509 -8.42 30.39 -7.27
C SER A 509 -7.90 29.02 -7.67
N HIS A 510 -6.62 28.93 -8.06
CA HIS A 510 -5.97 27.64 -8.25
C HIS A 510 -6.04 26.83 -6.93
N PRO A 511 -6.37 25.53 -6.99
CA PRO A 511 -6.31 24.67 -5.81
C PRO A 511 -4.88 24.65 -5.26
N ARG A 512 -4.75 24.50 -3.94
CA ARG A 512 -3.42 24.39 -3.32
C ARG A 512 -2.72 23.12 -3.83
N PRO A 513 -1.43 23.20 -4.20
CA PRO A 513 -0.72 22.06 -4.76
C PRO A 513 -0.45 21.00 -3.69
N ASN A 514 -0.35 19.74 -4.11
CA ASN A 514 0.20 18.67 -3.27
C ASN A 514 1.73 18.59 -3.44
N PHE A 515 2.39 17.93 -2.49
CA PHE A 515 3.83 17.67 -2.52
C PHE A 515 4.11 16.19 -2.23
N LEU A 516 4.84 15.54 -3.13
CA LEU A 516 5.42 14.21 -2.94
C LEU A 516 6.94 14.32 -2.95
N ILE A 517 7.56 14.16 -1.79
CA ILE A 517 9.02 14.09 -1.61
C ILE A 517 9.41 12.62 -1.52
N ILE A 518 10.17 12.13 -2.49
CA ILE A 518 10.79 10.80 -2.50
C ILE A 518 12.28 11.00 -2.21
N LEU A 519 12.74 10.47 -1.08
CA LEU A 519 14.12 10.62 -0.61
C LEU A 519 14.76 9.24 -0.47
N ALA A 520 15.77 8.94 -1.29
CA ALA A 520 16.57 7.71 -1.22
C ALA A 520 17.82 7.88 -0.34
N ASP A 521 18.16 6.89 0.49
CA ASP A 521 19.28 6.93 1.44
C ASP A 521 20.61 6.56 0.78
N ASP A 522 21.59 7.47 0.77
CA ASP A 522 22.90 7.29 0.12
C ASP A 522 22.87 7.18 -1.42
N LEU A 523 21.93 7.84 -2.10
CA LEU A 523 21.79 7.81 -3.57
C LEU A 523 22.58 8.96 -4.23
N ARG A 524 23.63 8.61 -5.00
CA ARG A 524 24.45 9.57 -5.74
C ARG A 524 23.74 10.11 -6.99
N PRO A 525 24.01 11.35 -7.43
CA PRO A 525 23.44 11.88 -8.67
C PRO A 525 23.74 11.01 -9.89
N ASP A 526 24.99 10.56 -10.03
CA ASP A 526 25.46 9.75 -11.16
C ASP A 526 24.89 8.33 -11.19
N ALA A 527 24.21 7.88 -10.14
CA ALA A 527 23.50 6.59 -10.13
C ALA A 527 22.16 6.62 -10.91
N VAL A 528 21.66 7.80 -11.27
CA VAL A 528 20.50 7.97 -12.16
C VAL A 528 21.02 8.21 -13.57
N ARG A 529 20.64 7.38 -14.54
CA ARG A 529 21.23 7.37 -15.89
C ARG A 529 21.11 8.71 -16.63
N ALA A 530 19.98 9.42 -16.53
CA ALA A 530 19.81 10.76 -17.11
C ALA A 530 20.66 11.87 -16.44
N LEU A 531 21.25 11.58 -15.28
CA LEU A 531 22.15 12.45 -14.52
C LEU A 531 23.61 11.96 -14.56
N ALA A 532 23.85 10.72 -15.02
CA ALA A 532 25.17 10.14 -15.14
C ALA A 532 26.00 10.86 -16.23
N GLY A 533 27.24 11.22 -15.87
CA GLY A 533 28.24 11.68 -16.81
C GLY A 533 29.02 10.50 -17.39
N SER A 534 30.20 10.24 -16.85
CA SER A 534 31.01 9.05 -17.12
C SER A 534 31.18 8.20 -15.86
N GLY A 535 31.68 6.97 -16.01
CA GLY A 535 31.87 6.03 -14.91
C GLY A 535 30.74 4.98 -14.79
N PRO A 536 30.66 4.27 -13.66
CA PRO A 536 29.79 3.09 -13.51
C PRO A 536 28.30 3.41 -13.69
N GLY A 537 27.86 4.59 -13.26
CA GLY A 537 26.48 5.06 -13.35
C GLY A 537 25.87 5.08 -14.76
N THR A 538 26.69 5.07 -15.81
CA THR A 538 26.21 4.95 -17.21
C THR A 538 25.54 3.59 -17.49
N LEU A 539 25.76 2.59 -16.62
CA LEU A 539 25.14 1.27 -16.67
C LEU A 539 23.81 1.18 -15.89
N ALA A 540 23.38 2.25 -15.24
CA ALA A 540 22.14 2.28 -14.46
C ALA A 540 20.90 2.05 -15.35
N SER A 541 19.90 1.37 -14.79
CA SER A 541 18.58 1.18 -15.41
C SER A 541 17.54 1.98 -14.62
N THR A 542 17.31 3.23 -15.05
CA THR A 542 16.44 4.18 -14.34
C THR A 542 15.37 4.83 -15.24
N PRO A 543 14.60 4.08 -16.06
CA PRO A 543 13.68 4.66 -17.04
C PRO A 543 12.57 5.55 -16.46
N HIS A 544 12.15 5.37 -15.20
CA HIS A 544 11.13 6.21 -14.57
C HIS A 544 11.70 7.54 -14.06
N LEU A 545 12.89 7.52 -13.43
CA LEU A 545 13.63 8.68 -13.00
C LEU A 545 14.19 9.48 -14.19
N ASP A 546 14.65 8.80 -15.25
CA ASP A 546 15.05 9.43 -16.51
C ASP A 546 13.87 10.19 -17.13
N ARG A 547 12.67 9.59 -17.12
CA ARG A 547 11.44 10.27 -17.56
C ARG A 547 11.09 11.46 -16.67
N LEU A 548 11.24 11.33 -15.34
CA LEU A 548 11.00 12.41 -14.39
C LEU A 548 11.98 13.58 -14.61
N ALA A 549 13.26 13.29 -14.84
CA ALA A 549 14.30 14.26 -15.18
C ALA A 549 13.98 14.99 -16.50
N ASN A 550 13.59 14.24 -17.55
CA ASN A 550 13.26 14.79 -18.87
C ASN A 550 11.93 15.57 -18.90
N SER A 551 11.06 15.43 -17.89
CA SER A 551 9.76 16.11 -17.79
C SER A 551 9.67 17.10 -16.62
N GLY A 552 10.79 17.37 -15.95
CA GLY A 552 10.89 18.27 -14.81
C GLY A 552 12.13 19.15 -14.85
N VAL A 553 12.33 19.91 -13.78
CA VAL A 553 13.55 20.69 -13.55
C VAL A 553 14.56 19.81 -12.80
N VAL A 554 15.71 19.58 -13.42
CA VAL A 554 16.89 18.99 -12.77
C VAL A 554 17.72 20.10 -12.16
N LEU A 555 17.99 20.07 -10.85
CA LEU A 555 18.91 21.00 -10.21
C LEU A 555 20.28 20.35 -10.10
N ASP A 556 21.24 20.87 -10.83
CA ASP A 556 22.57 20.27 -10.94
C ASP A 556 23.42 20.44 -9.68
N ARG A 557 23.10 21.42 -8.83
CA ARG A 557 23.96 21.87 -7.72
C ARG A 557 23.22 21.89 -6.38
N VAL A 558 22.60 20.76 -6.03
CA VAL A 558 21.97 20.54 -4.72
C VAL A 558 22.85 19.66 -3.83
N TYR A 559 23.00 20.08 -2.57
CA TYR A 559 23.95 19.50 -1.64
C TYR A 559 23.36 19.29 -0.24
N ASN A 560 23.88 18.28 0.45
CA ASN A 560 23.90 18.27 1.90
C ASN A 560 24.91 19.31 2.41
N LEU A 561 24.55 20.05 3.46
CA LEU A 561 25.48 20.97 4.15
C LEU A 561 26.59 20.19 4.90
N GLY A 562 26.31 18.95 5.32
CA GLY A 562 27.28 18.02 5.90
C GLY A 562 26.74 17.30 7.15
N GLY A 563 27.56 17.14 8.18
CA GLY A 563 27.17 16.42 9.40
C GLY A 563 28.13 16.57 10.58
N ASP A 564 27.57 16.56 11.79
CA ASP A 564 28.24 16.55 13.10
C ASP A 564 28.45 15.12 13.66
N ILE A 565 27.74 14.13 13.11
CA ILE A 565 27.84 12.71 13.46
C ILE A 565 28.16 11.84 12.23
N PRO A 566 28.65 10.59 12.39
CA PRO A 566 29.05 9.74 11.27
C PRO A 566 27.85 9.27 10.44
N ALA A 567 26.69 9.13 11.09
CA ALA A 567 25.41 8.87 10.46
C ALA A 567 24.86 10.16 9.83
N VAL A 568 25.53 10.65 8.78
CA VAL A 568 25.26 11.94 8.11
C VAL A 568 23.80 12.08 7.61
N CYS A 569 23.11 10.96 7.36
CA CYS A 569 21.68 10.90 7.07
C CYS A 569 20.82 11.65 8.10
N LEU A 570 21.12 11.50 9.39
CA LEU A 570 20.35 12.11 10.47
C LEU A 570 20.39 13.64 10.47
N PRO A 571 21.56 14.33 10.54
CA PRO A 571 21.61 15.78 10.43
C PRO A 571 21.15 16.26 9.06
N SER A 572 21.43 15.56 7.95
CA SER A 572 20.91 15.95 6.63
C SER A 572 19.38 16.02 6.59
N ARG A 573 18.71 14.95 7.04
CA ARG A 573 17.25 14.88 7.13
C ARG A 573 16.68 15.82 8.20
N ALA A 574 17.43 16.10 9.28
CA ALA A 574 17.08 17.13 10.26
C ALA A 574 17.02 18.52 9.62
N MET A 575 18.08 18.88 8.88
CA MET A 575 18.20 20.18 8.22
C MET A 575 17.15 20.34 7.11
N LEU A 576 16.86 19.29 6.34
CA LEU A 576 15.77 19.26 5.34
C LEU A 576 14.39 19.51 5.97
N LEU A 577 14.08 18.81 7.07
CA LEU A 577 12.75 18.87 7.71
C LEU A 577 12.56 20.05 8.66
N SER A 578 13.62 20.72 9.10
CA SER A 578 13.54 21.92 9.94
C SER A 578 13.88 23.21 9.22
N GLY A 579 14.59 23.16 8.09
CA GLY A 579 15.08 24.35 7.39
C GLY A 579 16.15 25.12 8.18
N ARG A 580 16.75 24.49 9.20
CA ARG A 580 17.83 25.05 10.03
C ARG A 580 19.08 24.19 9.92
N ALA A 581 20.26 24.79 9.98
CA ALA A 581 21.53 24.07 9.95
C ALA A 581 21.86 23.39 11.28
N MET A 582 22.62 22.30 11.20
CA MET A 582 23.07 21.48 12.33
C MET A 582 23.74 22.29 13.47
N PHE A 583 24.46 23.37 13.17
CA PHE A 583 25.08 24.26 14.17
C PHE A 583 24.09 24.95 15.10
N ARG A 584 22.88 25.24 14.59
CA ARG A 584 21.82 25.97 15.28
C ARG A 584 20.67 25.04 15.71
N HIS A 585 20.75 23.76 15.34
CA HIS A 585 19.73 22.75 15.54
C HIS A 585 20.38 21.36 15.71
N THR A 586 21.10 21.20 16.82
CA THR A 586 21.85 19.97 17.15
C THR A 586 20.93 18.81 17.52
N ALA A 587 21.49 17.60 17.63
CA ALA A 587 20.75 16.38 17.92
C ALA A 587 19.91 16.42 19.21
N GLU A 588 20.39 17.12 20.24
CA GLU A 588 19.68 17.31 21.51
C GLU A 588 18.42 18.18 21.35
N HIS A 589 18.41 19.08 20.36
CA HIS A 589 17.38 20.10 20.18
C HIS A 589 16.42 19.79 19.03
N TRP A 590 16.51 18.63 18.34
CA TRP A 590 15.61 18.26 17.23
C TRP A 590 14.11 18.20 17.59
N ALA A 591 13.77 18.16 18.88
CA ALA A 591 12.39 18.27 19.34
C ALA A 591 11.84 19.70 19.32
N GLU A 592 12.74 20.69 19.33
CA GLU A 592 12.48 22.12 19.40
C GLU A 592 12.57 22.77 18.01
N GLY A 593 12.10 24.00 17.90
CA GLY A 593 12.21 24.76 16.65
C GLY A 593 11.26 24.31 15.52
N PRO A 594 11.55 24.76 14.28
CA PRO A 594 10.61 24.66 13.17
C PRO A 594 10.57 23.24 12.58
N SER A 595 9.39 22.86 12.09
CA SER A 595 9.14 21.58 11.43
C SER A 595 8.30 21.81 10.19
N LEU A 596 8.77 21.29 9.04
CA LEU A 596 8.07 21.30 7.77
C LEU A 596 6.70 20.64 7.90
N ALA A 597 6.64 19.46 8.51
CA ALA A 597 5.40 18.71 8.71
C ALA A 597 4.42 19.43 9.65
N GLY A 598 4.92 19.96 10.78
CA GLY A 598 4.10 20.74 11.70
C GLY A 598 3.52 21.98 11.02
N HIS A 599 4.37 22.78 10.36
CA HIS A 599 3.95 24.00 9.69
C HIS A 599 2.92 23.74 8.58
N PHE A 600 3.14 22.74 7.71
CA PHE A 600 2.18 22.42 6.65
C PHE A 600 0.84 21.91 7.21
N ARG A 601 0.87 21.07 8.24
CA ARG A 601 -0.34 20.60 8.94
C ARG A 601 -1.13 21.77 9.52
N ASP A 602 -0.45 22.70 10.19
CA ASP A 602 -1.07 23.89 10.76
C ASP A 602 -1.60 24.87 9.68
N GLN A 603 -1.17 24.72 8.42
CA GLN A 603 -1.74 25.40 7.25
C GLN A 603 -2.85 24.58 6.55
N GLY A 604 -3.29 23.46 7.12
CA GLY A 604 -4.40 22.63 6.62
C GLY A 604 -4.00 21.53 5.64
N TYR A 605 -2.71 21.21 5.51
CA TYR A 605 -2.27 20.04 4.73
C TYR A 605 -2.41 18.75 5.55
N LEU A 606 -2.69 17.64 4.87
CA LEU A 606 -2.48 16.30 5.43
C LEU A 606 -1.01 15.93 5.27
N THR A 607 -0.29 15.74 6.38
CA THR A 607 1.15 15.44 6.37
C THR A 607 1.41 13.96 6.64
N TYR A 608 2.12 13.30 5.72
CA TYR A 608 2.39 11.86 5.73
C TYR A 608 3.90 11.60 5.70
N HIS A 609 4.38 10.68 6.54
CA HIS A 609 5.74 10.16 6.52
C HIS A 609 5.75 8.63 6.51
N HIS A 610 6.63 8.03 5.69
CA HIS A 610 6.94 6.61 5.78
C HIS A 610 8.42 6.36 5.47
N GLY A 611 9.12 5.62 6.33
CA GLY A 611 10.50 5.22 6.13
C GLY A 611 11.04 4.29 7.22
N LYS A 612 12.38 4.10 7.27
CA LYS A 612 13.03 3.37 8.37
C LYS A 612 12.99 4.16 9.68
N LYS A 613 12.56 3.50 10.77
CA LYS A 613 12.61 4.07 12.13
C LYS A 613 14.04 4.41 12.54
N GLY A 614 14.24 5.62 13.05
CA GLY A 614 15.57 6.11 13.46
C GLY A 614 16.52 6.50 12.32
N ASN A 615 16.09 6.47 11.05
CA ASN A 615 16.91 6.99 9.94
C ASN A 615 16.69 8.50 9.70
N THR A 616 15.50 8.99 10.05
CA THR A 616 15.17 10.42 10.20
C THR A 616 15.08 10.73 11.70
N PRO A 617 15.39 11.95 12.19
CA PRO A 617 15.18 12.31 13.60
C PRO A 617 13.75 12.06 14.08
N LEU A 618 13.57 11.17 15.07
CA LEU A 618 12.25 10.82 15.61
C LEU A 618 11.42 12.03 16.08
N PRO A 619 11.98 13.07 16.74
CA PRO A 619 11.18 14.23 17.17
C PRO A 619 10.62 15.07 16.02
N LEU A 620 11.26 15.05 14.84
CA LEU A 620 10.76 15.70 13.62
C LEU A 620 9.78 14.79 12.86
N GLN A 621 9.98 13.46 12.89
CA GLN A 621 9.01 12.49 12.34
C GLN A 621 7.67 12.55 13.07
N ALA A 622 7.67 12.63 14.40
CA ALA A 622 6.47 12.74 15.23
C ALA A 622 5.66 14.03 15.03
N ARG A 623 6.07 14.92 14.12
CA ARG A 623 5.31 16.12 13.71
C ARG A 623 4.43 15.88 12.48
N PHE A 624 4.61 14.77 11.76
CA PHE A 624 3.70 14.35 10.69
C PHE A 624 2.39 13.83 11.30
N GLU A 625 1.27 14.03 10.60
CA GLU A 625 -0.05 13.57 11.03
C GLU A 625 -0.22 12.06 10.86
N ILE A 626 0.36 11.49 9.80
CA ILE A 626 0.47 10.05 9.59
C ILE A 626 1.95 9.67 9.58
N GLU A 627 2.37 8.83 10.52
CA GLU A 627 3.69 8.18 10.52
C GLU A 627 3.56 6.67 10.29
N ARG A 628 4.36 6.13 9.36
CA ARG A 628 4.52 4.68 9.14
C ARG A 628 6.00 4.30 9.17
N TYR A 629 6.28 3.07 9.58
CA TYR A 629 7.62 2.53 9.70
C TYR A 629 7.68 1.14 9.08
N ILE A 630 8.71 0.88 8.27
CA ILE A 630 8.98 -0.45 7.70
C ILE A 630 9.54 -1.43 8.75
N GLU A 631 9.32 -2.73 8.57
CA GLU A 631 10.02 -3.77 9.35
C GLU A 631 11.46 -3.95 8.84
N GLU A 632 12.41 -3.31 9.54
CA GLU A 632 13.80 -3.15 9.09
C GLU A 632 14.48 -4.45 8.62
N HIS A 633 14.47 -5.50 9.45
CA HIS A 633 15.19 -6.75 9.12
C HIS A 633 14.57 -7.49 7.93
N GLN A 634 13.25 -7.42 7.75
CA GLN A 634 12.57 -8.09 6.64
C GLN A 634 12.72 -7.28 5.35
N SER A 635 12.51 -5.96 5.41
CA SER A 635 12.50 -5.09 4.23
C SER A 635 13.90 -4.97 3.61
N ARG A 636 14.93 -4.63 4.40
CA ARG A 636 16.31 -4.36 3.90
C ARG A 636 17.02 -5.59 3.32
N LEU A 637 16.57 -6.80 3.64
CA LEU A 637 17.15 -8.06 3.16
C LEU A 637 16.25 -8.80 2.15
N SER A 638 15.10 -8.22 1.78
CA SER A 638 14.09 -8.88 0.95
C SER A 638 14.43 -9.00 -0.54
N GLY A 639 15.49 -8.33 -1.01
CA GLY A 639 15.73 -8.11 -2.45
C GLY A 639 14.72 -7.16 -3.10
N ARG A 640 13.86 -6.48 -2.32
CA ARG A 640 12.76 -5.63 -2.83
C ARG A 640 12.80 -4.23 -2.20
N PRO A 641 13.78 -3.38 -2.57
CA PRO A 641 13.99 -2.07 -1.97
C PRO A 641 12.71 -1.21 -2.02
N ALA A 642 12.38 -0.55 -0.90
CA ALA A 642 11.28 0.42 -0.77
C ALA A 642 9.85 -0.06 -1.16
N VAL A 643 9.62 -1.34 -1.47
CA VAL A 643 8.31 -1.82 -1.96
C VAL A 643 7.20 -1.63 -0.93
N GLU A 644 7.48 -1.86 0.36
CA GLU A 644 6.52 -1.62 1.46
C GLU A 644 6.11 -0.14 1.58
N ILE A 645 7.06 0.77 1.36
CA ILE A 645 6.81 2.21 1.37
C ILE A 645 5.94 2.60 0.18
N ALA A 646 6.22 2.04 -0.99
CA ALA A 646 5.45 2.23 -2.20
C ALA A 646 4.00 1.74 -2.05
N ASP A 647 3.80 0.51 -1.57
CA ASP A 647 2.49 -0.10 -1.37
C ASP A 647 1.61 0.77 -0.46
N ALA A 648 2.16 1.21 0.68
CA ALA A 648 1.49 2.07 1.65
C ALA A 648 1.18 3.50 1.15
N ALA A 649 1.96 4.01 0.20
CA ALA A 649 1.75 5.32 -0.42
C ALA A 649 0.73 5.26 -1.57
N VAL A 650 0.75 4.17 -2.36
CA VAL A 650 -0.29 3.88 -3.36
C VAL A 650 -1.64 3.68 -2.67
N GLU A 651 -1.70 2.88 -1.60
CA GLU A 651 -2.88 2.70 -0.75
C GLU A 651 -3.44 4.04 -0.25
N PHE A 652 -2.58 4.95 0.21
CA PHE A 652 -3.00 6.29 0.64
C PHE A 652 -3.61 7.10 -0.52
N LEU A 653 -2.98 7.09 -1.70
CA LEU A 653 -3.47 7.83 -2.87
C LEU A 653 -4.80 7.27 -3.39
N GLU A 654 -4.99 5.95 -3.38
CA GLU A 654 -6.23 5.28 -3.76
C GLU A 654 -7.38 5.63 -2.81
N HIS A 655 -7.16 5.52 -1.49
CA HIS A 655 -8.17 5.93 -0.50
C HIS A 655 -8.51 7.42 -0.60
N ARG A 656 -7.51 8.29 -0.81
CA ARG A 656 -7.72 9.72 -1.06
C ARG A 656 -8.55 9.97 -2.32
N ALA A 657 -8.26 9.26 -3.41
CA ALA A 657 -8.96 9.41 -4.68
C ALA A 657 -10.43 8.95 -4.61
N ALA A 658 -10.81 8.17 -3.59
CA ALA A 658 -12.20 7.82 -3.29
C ALA A 658 -12.96 8.87 -2.47
N LEU A 659 -12.27 9.85 -1.87
CA LEU A 659 -12.92 10.93 -1.10
C LEU A 659 -13.59 11.96 -2.03
N PRO A 660 -14.73 12.56 -1.61
CA PRO A 660 -15.29 13.76 -2.24
C PRO A 660 -14.26 14.89 -2.35
N PRO A 661 -14.23 15.68 -3.45
CA PRO A 661 -13.20 16.72 -3.66
C PRO A 661 -13.09 17.76 -2.53
N ASP A 662 -14.22 18.11 -1.91
CA ASP A 662 -14.33 19.01 -0.75
C ASP A 662 -13.66 18.46 0.52
N GLN A 663 -13.49 17.14 0.62
CA GLN A 663 -12.86 16.46 1.76
C GLN A 663 -11.35 16.23 1.55
N ARG A 664 -10.81 16.55 0.36
CA ARG A 664 -9.40 16.33 0.00
C ARG A 664 -8.49 17.49 0.41
N ARG A 665 -8.16 17.61 1.71
CA ARG A 665 -7.05 18.48 2.18
C ARG A 665 -5.79 18.26 1.32
N PRO A 666 -5.08 19.29 0.83
CA PRO A 666 -3.86 19.06 0.05
C PRO A 666 -2.83 18.28 0.87
N PHE A 667 -1.98 17.45 0.26
CA PHE A 667 -1.04 16.59 1.01
C PHE A 667 0.41 17.03 0.89
N LEU A 668 1.18 16.77 1.95
CA LEU A 668 2.64 16.77 1.96
C LEU A 668 3.08 15.36 2.38
N MET A 669 3.60 14.59 1.42
CA MET A 669 4.04 13.22 1.62
C MET A 669 5.57 13.16 1.54
N HIS A 670 6.22 12.66 2.58
CA HIS A 670 7.67 12.42 2.64
C HIS A 670 7.95 10.92 2.76
N LEU A 671 8.39 10.32 1.65
CA LEU A 671 8.76 8.92 1.56
C LEU A 671 10.28 8.80 1.71
N ALA A 672 10.71 8.40 2.90
CA ALA A 672 12.11 8.29 3.30
C ALA A 672 12.60 6.85 3.10
N LEU A 673 12.94 6.51 1.85
CA LEU A 673 13.40 5.19 1.45
C LEU A 673 14.71 4.84 2.16
N GLU A 674 14.83 3.58 2.57
CA GLU A 674 15.95 3.05 3.36
C GLU A 674 17.16 2.59 2.53
N CYS A 675 17.07 2.75 1.21
CA CYS A 675 17.97 2.24 0.19
C CYS A 675 18.40 3.39 -0.75
N PRO A 676 19.57 3.30 -1.43
CA PRO A 676 20.50 2.18 -1.51
C PRO A 676 21.48 1.97 -0.33
N HIS A 677 21.38 2.68 0.79
CA HIS A 677 22.21 2.46 1.99
C HIS A 677 22.36 0.97 2.38
N ASP A 678 23.57 0.59 2.82
CA ASP A 678 23.93 -0.79 3.19
C ASP A 678 23.01 -1.43 4.26
N PRO A 679 22.82 -2.76 4.26
CA PRO A 679 23.42 -3.73 3.34
C PRO A 679 22.79 -3.66 1.94
N LEU A 680 23.63 -3.75 0.91
CA LEU A 680 23.17 -3.90 -0.47
C LEU A 680 22.55 -5.31 -0.64
N ALA A 681 21.23 -5.34 -0.85
CA ALA A 681 20.45 -6.54 -1.12
C ALA A 681 19.56 -6.30 -2.36
N PRO A 682 20.13 -6.36 -3.58
CA PRO A 682 19.40 -6.17 -4.83
C PRO A 682 18.46 -7.34 -5.15
N ASP A 683 17.48 -7.10 -6.03
CA ASP A 683 16.67 -8.16 -6.64
C ASP A 683 17.58 -9.01 -7.56
N PRO A 684 17.54 -10.36 -7.50
CA PRO A 684 18.26 -11.21 -8.45
C PRO A 684 17.95 -10.90 -9.92
N ALA A 685 16.74 -10.41 -10.23
CA ALA A 685 16.38 -9.99 -11.59
C ALA A 685 17.10 -8.71 -12.02
N ASP A 686 17.31 -7.76 -11.09
CA ASP A 686 18.05 -6.52 -11.38
C ASP A 686 19.54 -6.80 -11.58
N LEU A 687 20.12 -7.67 -10.74
CA LEU A 687 21.49 -8.13 -10.92
C LEU A 687 21.69 -8.83 -12.28
N ALA A 688 20.73 -9.67 -12.70
CA ALA A 688 20.79 -10.39 -13.97
C ALA A 688 20.56 -9.49 -15.20
N ALA A 689 19.97 -8.30 -15.04
CA ALA A 689 19.77 -7.33 -16.10
C ALA A 689 21.00 -6.43 -16.36
N LEU A 690 21.94 -6.38 -15.41
CA LEU A 690 23.20 -5.65 -15.54
C LEU A 690 24.24 -6.45 -16.36
N PRO A 691 25.21 -5.77 -17.01
CA PRO A 691 26.25 -6.46 -17.77
C PRO A 691 27.21 -7.26 -16.86
N PRO A 692 28.03 -8.16 -17.42
CA PRO A 692 29.08 -8.86 -16.68
C PRO A 692 30.02 -7.91 -15.93
N ILE A 693 30.58 -8.37 -14.82
CA ILE A 693 31.35 -7.54 -13.88
C ILE A 693 32.65 -6.98 -14.50
N GLU A 694 33.16 -7.66 -15.52
CA GLU A 694 34.32 -7.27 -16.31
C GLU A 694 34.04 -5.97 -17.11
N ALA A 695 32.77 -5.72 -17.47
CA ALA A 695 32.32 -4.54 -18.19
C ALA A 695 32.03 -3.33 -17.27
N PHE A 696 31.98 -3.52 -15.94
CA PHE A 696 31.86 -2.40 -15.01
C PHE A 696 33.18 -1.61 -14.97
N PRO A 697 33.18 -0.31 -15.32
CA PRO A 697 34.36 0.53 -15.09
C PRO A 697 34.58 0.72 -13.59
N LEU A 698 35.76 1.20 -13.22
CA LEU A 698 35.97 1.81 -11.90
C LEU A 698 35.45 3.26 -11.93
N PRO A 699 35.12 3.86 -10.77
CA PRO A 699 34.88 5.29 -10.71
C PRO A 699 36.15 6.05 -11.16
N PRO A 700 36.03 7.20 -11.89
CA PRO A 700 37.19 7.90 -12.44
C PRO A 700 38.25 8.31 -11.40
N SER A 701 37.83 8.67 -10.16
CA SER A 701 38.75 9.03 -9.08
C SER A 701 39.19 7.85 -8.19
N PHE A 702 38.97 6.60 -8.63
CA PHE A 702 39.36 5.41 -7.88
C PHE A 702 40.83 5.45 -7.43
N LEU A 703 41.05 5.18 -6.14
CA LEU A 703 42.37 4.95 -5.57
C LEU A 703 42.37 3.71 -4.66
N PRO A 704 43.48 2.97 -4.54
CA PRO A 704 43.61 1.89 -3.57
C PRO A 704 43.65 2.39 -2.11
N PHE A 705 44.02 3.66 -1.89
CA PHE A 705 44.02 4.33 -0.60
C PHE A 705 43.70 5.82 -0.82
N HIS A 706 43.00 6.44 0.14
CA HIS A 706 42.99 7.90 0.23
C HIS A 706 44.39 8.41 0.60
N PRO A 707 44.91 9.48 -0.04
CA PRO A 707 46.34 9.84 0.04
C PRO A 707 46.81 10.41 1.39
N PHE A 708 45.90 10.80 2.28
CA PHE A 708 46.17 11.35 3.62
C PHE A 708 45.04 10.99 4.59
N ASP A 709 45.25 11.20 5.89
CA ASP A 709 44.19 11.01 6.90
C ASP A 709 43.17 12.17 6.83
N ASN A 710 41.97 11.91 6.28
CA ASN A 710 40.87 12.87 6.22
C ASN A 710 40.14 13.06 7.57
N GLY A 711 40.59 12.34 8.60
CA GLY A 711 40.05 12.30 9.95
C GLY A 711 39.06 11.16 10.22
N GLU A 712 38.57 10.42 9.22
CA GLU A 712 37.55 9.36 9.38
C GLU A 712 37.92 8.03 8.70
N MET A 713 39.20 7.81 8.42
CA MET A 713 39.71 6.65 7.66
C MET A 713 39.35 5.25 8.20
N LEU A 714 38.75 5.14 9.40
CA LEU A 714 38.45 3.88 10.09
C LEU A 714 37.01 3.79 10.63
N VAL A 715 36.07 4.61 10.14
CA VAL A 715 34.64 4.49 10.49
C VAL A 715 34.02 3.20 9.92
N ARG A 716 32.78 2.87 10.34
CA ARG A 716 32.05 1.65 9.90
C ARG A 716 32.02 1.52 8.38
N ASP A 717 31.75 2.61 7.66
CA ASP A 717 31.57 2.58 6.19
C ASP A 717 32.90 2.29 5.48
N GLU A 718 34.03 2.83 5.98
CA GLU A 718 35.36 2.56 5.44
C GLU A 718 35.85 1.12 5.67
N ARG A 719 35.18 0.35 6.53
CA ARG A 719 35.46 -1.07 6.80
C ARG A 719 34.58 -2.05 6.00
N LEU A 720 33.75 -1.54 5.08
CA LEU A 720 32.89 -2.39 4.27
C LEU A 720 33.67 -3.18 3.22
N GLU A 721 34.83 -2.67 2.78
CA GLU A 721 35.84 -3.40 2.01
C GLU A 721 37.21 -3.30 2.66
N ALA A 722 38.15 -4.14 2.21
CA ALA A 722 39.54 -4.14 2.67
C ALA A 722 40.33 -2.88 2.25
N PHE A 723 41.52 -2.73 2.84
CA PHE A 723 42.58 -1.83 2.41
C PHE A 723 43.79 -2.67 1.94
N PRO A 724 44.43 -2.37 0.79
CA PRO A 724 43.99 -1.44 -0.24
C PRO A 724 42.60 -1.79 -0.79
N ARG A 725 41.90 -0.80 -1.36
CA ARG A 725 40.66 -1.04 -2.10
C ARG A 725 40.95 -1.95 -3.29
N ASP A 726 40.34 -3.12 -3.30
CA ASP A 726 40.42 -4.05 -4.43
C ASP A 726 39.52 -3.54 -5.59
N PRO A 727 40.06 -3.35 -6.80
CA PRO A 727 39.28 -3.02 -7.99
C PRO A 727 38.08 -3.93 -8.24
N GLN A 728 38.19 -5.24 -7.98
CA GLN A 728 37.11 -6.18 -8.26
C GLN A 728 35.98 -6.06 -7.23
N ALA A 729 36.31 -5.91 -5.95
CA ALA A 729 35.36 -5.58 -4.90
C ALA A 729 34.61 -4.26 -5.19
N ILE A 730 35.32 -3.19 -5.59
CA ILE A 730 34.69 -1.90 -5.93
C ILE A 730 33.73 -2.01 -7.13
N ARG A 731 34.10 -2.71 -8.20
CA ARG A 731 33.18 -3.01 -9.32
C ARG A 731 31.94 -3.75 -8.84
N THR A 732 32.12 -4.74 -7.95
CA THR A 732 31.03 -5.57 -7.42
C THR A 732 30.06 -4.72 -6.61
N ARG A 733 30.60 -3.85 -5.76
CA ARG A 733 29.82 -2.91 -4.96
C ARG A 733 29.02 -1.93 -5.83
N TRP A 734 29.62 -1.42 -6.91
CA TRP A 734 28.90 -0.59 -7.90
C TRP A 734 27.78 -1.34 -8.62
N ARG A 735 28.01 -2.58 -9.07
CA ARG A 735 26.96 -3.41 -9.69
C ARG A 735 25.79 -3.63 -8.75
N ASP A 736 26.07 -4.07 -7.52
CA ASP A 736 25.04 -4.37 -6.54
C ASP A 736 24.27 -3.10 -6.13
N TYR A 737 24.96 -1.95 -6.05
CA TYR A 737 24.36 -0.64 -5.81
C TYR A 737 23.43 -0.19 -6.95
N LEU A 738 23.86 -0.29 -8.22
CA LEU A 738 23.01 0.06 -9.36
C LEU A 738 21.80 -0.88 -9.52
N ALA A 739 21.92 -2.15 -9.13
CA ALA A 739 20.79 -3.08 -9.10
C ALA A 739 19.74 -2.66 -8.05
N VAL A 740 20.17 -2.21 -6.85
CA VAL A 740 19.25 -1.63 -5.86
C VAL A 740 18.58 -0.35 -6.39
N VAL A 741 19.33 0.51 -7.10
CA VAL A 741 18.78 1.73 -7.72
C VAL A 741 17.75 1.43 -8.81
N ALA A 742 17.92 0.37 -9.60
CA ALA A 742 16.90 -0.09 -10.55
C ALA A 742 15.60 -0.54 -9.84
N GLY A 743 15.71 -1.13 -8.64
CA GLY A 743 14.57 -1.41 -7.76
C GLY A 743 13.84 -0.16 -7.27
N ILE A 744 14.60 0.87 -6.88
CA ILE A 744 14.06 2.19 -6.49
C ILE A 744 13.34 2.85 -7.67
N ASP A 745 13.88 2.77 -8.89
CA ASP A 745 13.26 3.32 -10.09
C ASP A 745 11.86 2.73 -10.35
N ARG A 746 11.70 1.40 -10.17
CA ARG A 746 10.37 0.76 -10.26
C ARG A 746 9.41 1.26 -9.19
N VAL A 747 9.87 1.49 -7.96
CA VAL A 747 9.06 2.10 -6.90
C VAL A 747 8.62 3.51 -7.29
N VAL A 748 9.52 4.34 -7.83
CA VAL A 748 9.19 5.68 -8.34
C VAL A 748 8.17 5.59 -9.47
N GLY A 749 8.33 4.66 -10.42
CA GLY A 749 7.37 4.42 -11.50
C GLY A 749 5.96 4.12 -10.99
N ARG A 750 5.84 3.27 -9.96
CA ARG A 750 4.55 2.94 -9.31
C ARG A 750 3.90 4.13 -8.63
N LEU A 751 4.69 4.98 -7.96
CA LEU A 751 4.20 6.19 -7.29
C LEU A 751 3.69 7.23 -8.30
N LEU A 752 4.41 7.42 -9.41
CA LEU A 752 4.00 8.31 -10.50
C LEU A 752 2.72 7.83 -11.20
N GLU A 753 2.59 6.52 -11.42
CA GLU A 753 1.38 5.91 -11.95
C GLU A 753 0.20 6.10 -11.00
N ALA A 754 0.37 5.86 -9.69
CA ALA A 754 -0.69 6.06 -8.71
C ALA A 754 -1.18 7.52 -8.61
N LEU A 755 -0.29 8.51 -8.70
CA LEU A 755 -0.69 9.93 -8.81
C LEU A 755 -1.53 10.19 -10.08
N THR A 756 -1.21 9.50 -11.18
CA THR A 756 -1.91 9.64 -12.47
C THR A 756 -3.28 8.99 -12.40
N VAL A 757 -3.39 7.77 -11.86
CA VAL A 757 -4.66 7.04 -11.62
C VAL A 757 -5.56 7.79 -10.64
N ALA A 758 -4.99 8.43 -9.62
CA ALA A 758 -5.72 9.27 -8.65
C ALA A 758 -6.23 10.60 -9.24
N GLY A 759 -5.74 11.01 -10.42
CA GLY A 759 -6.05 12.31 -11.03
C GLY A 759 -5.38 13.50 -10.33
N GLU A 760 -4.39 13.26 -9.45
CA GLU A 760 -3.72 14.30 -8.65
C GLU A 760 -2.37 14.73 -9.28
N ARG A 761 -1.88 14.04 -10.33
CA ARG A 761 -0.57 14.25 -10.96
C ARG A 761 -0.30 15.68 -11.41
N ASP A 762 -1.31 16.37 -11.93
CA ASP A 762 -1.17 17.74 -12.47
C ASP A 762 -1.21 18.82 -11.37
N ASN A 763 -1.70 18.49 -10.18
CA ASN A 763 -1.70 19.35 -8.99
C ASN A 763 -0.54 19.02 -8.02
N THR A 764 0.31 18.05 -8.33
CA THR A 764 1.34 17.55 -7.41
C THR A 764 2.75 17.91 -7.88
N TYR A 765 3.51 18.61 -7.03
CA TYR A 765 4.96 18.67 -7.16
C TYR A 765 5.55 17.35 -6.67
N VAL A 766 6.23 16.63 -7.57
CA VAL A 766 7.05 15.45 -7.25
C VAL A 766 8.50 15.89 -7.17
N ILE A 767 9.11 15.70 -6.00
CA ILE A 767 10.52 15.97 -5.70
C ILE A 767 11.19 14.62 -5.49
N PHE A 768 12.18 14.27 -6.32
CA PHE A 768 13.07 13.14 -6.08
C PHE A 768 14.45 13.64 -5.65
N THR A 769 14.96 13.14 -4.53
CA THR A 769 16.25 13.54 -3.96
C THR A 769 16.92 12.40 -3.19
N SER A 770 18.14 12.64 -2.72
CA SER A 770 18.77 11.90 -1.61
C SER A 770 19.00 12.82 -0.41
N ASP A 771 19.43 12.25 0.72
CA ASP A 771 20.00 12.95 1.86
C ASP A 771 21.52 13.19 1.72
N GLN A 772 22.24 12.30 1.03
CA GLN A 772 23.66 12.46 0.67
C GLN A 772 24.09 11.48 -0.43
N GLY A 773 25.25 11.74 -1.03
CA GLY A 773 25.95 10.76 -1.86
C GLY A 773 26.78 9.75 -1.06
N LEU A 774 27.60 8.96 -1.75
CA LEU A 774 28.41 7.88 -1.20
C LEU A 774 29.69 7.68 -2.02
N ALA A 775 30.84 7.40 -1.40
CA ALA A 775 32.12 7.36 -2.13
C ALA A 775 32.29 6.15 -3.06
N LEU A 776 31.86 4.94 -2.66
CA LEU A 776 31.91 3.73 -3.53
C LEU A 776 33.28 3.50 -4.24
N GLY A 777 34.39 3.84 -3.60
CA GLY A 777 35.75 3.70 -4.14
C GLY A 777 36.37 4.97 -4.71
N ASP A 778 35.58 6.03 -4.96
CA ASP A 778 36.11 7.36 -5.30
C ASP A 778 37.07 7.85 -4.19
N HIS A 779 38.20 8.42 -4.61
CA HIS A 779 39.36 8.78 -3.78
C HIS A 779 39.85 7.70 -2.78
N GLY A 780 39.50 6.42 -3.00
CA GLY A 780 39.80 5.31 -2.10
C GLY A 780 38.95 5.24 -0.82
N LEU A 781 37.88 6.04 -0.75
CA LEU A 781 36.90 6.05 0.33
C LEU A 781 35.69 5.16 -0.02
N LEU A 782 34.87 4.80 0.97
CA LEU A 782 33.64 4.02 0.77
C LEU A 782 32.38 4.74 1.28
N GLY A 783 32.52 5.52 2.35
CA GLY A 783 31.42 6.14 3.07
C GLY A 783 31.04 7.54 2.58
N LYS A 784 30.42 8.28 3.49
CA LYS A 784 29.86 9.64 3.30
C LYS A 784 30.53 10.70 4.17
N GLN A 785 31.52 10.30 4.96
CA GLN A 785 32.18 11.12 5.99
C GLN A 785 33.32 11.99 5.40
N ASN A 786 33.02 12.67 4.29
CA ASN A 786 33.94 13.53 3.56
C ASN A 786 33.16 14.64 2.82
N LEU A 787 33.87 15.65 2.30
CA LEU A 787 33.27 16.79 1.59
C LEU A 787 33.49 16.79 0.06
N TYR A 788 33.85 15.66 -0.54
CA TYR A 788 33.92 15.52 -2.01
C TYR A 788 32.52 15.45 -2.64
N GLU A 789 32.40 15.87 -3.90
CA GLU A 789 31.16 15.97 -4.67
C GLU A 789 30.33 14.69 -4.60
N HIS A 790 30.99 13.54 -4.77
CA HIS A 790 30.34 12.22 -4.74
C HIS A 790 29.63 11.89 -3.41
N SER A 791 29.96 12.60 -2.31
CA SER A 791 29.38 12.38 -0.97
C SER A 791 28.45 13.50 -0.52
N ILE A 792 28.69 14.76 -0.89
CA ILE A 792 27.82 15.88 -0.47
C ILE A 792 26.76 16.28 -1.51
N ARG A 793 26.97 16.01 -2.81
CA ARG A 793 26.01 16.33 -3.87
C ARG A 793 24.94 15.23 -3.95
N VAL A 794 23.70 15.63 -4.19
CA VAL A 794 22.54 14.71 -4.29
C VAL A 794 21.83 14.86 -5.64
N PRO A 795 21.18 13.81 -6.17
CA PRO A 795 20.22 13.99 -7.26
C PRO A 795 19.14 14.95 -6.78
N PHE A 796 18.62 15.80 -7.67
CA PHE A 796 17.47 16.63 -7.33
C PHE A 796 16.63 16.93 -8.56
N ILE A 797 15.44 16.35 -8.61
CA ILE A 797 14.51 16.46 -9.74
C ILE A 797 13.16 16.95 -9.21
N VAL A 798 12.61 18.00 -9.81
CA VAL A 798 11.28 18.55 -9.46
C VAL A 798 10.39 18.61 -10.71
N ALA A 799 9.29 17.86 -10.71
CA ALA A 799 8.25 17.98 -11.74
C ALA A 799 6.92 18.35 -11.09
N GLY A 800 6.17 19.32 -11.64
CA GLY A 800 4.94 19.78 -11.01
C GLY A 800 4.27 20.97 -11.71
N PRO A 801 3.19 21.51 -11.11
CA PRO A 801 2.40 22.61 -11.67
C PRO A 801 3.26 23.81 -12.09
N GLY A 802 3.08 24.29 -13.32
CA GLY A 802 3.72 25.52 -13.81
C GLY A 802 5.25 25.47 -14.00
N LEU A 803 5.89 24.31 -13.78
CA LEU A 803 7.32 24.13 -14.08
C LEU A 803 7.50 23.71 -15.53
N ARG A 804 8.54 24.25 -16.18
CA ARG A 804 8.97 23.83 -17.52
C ARG A 804 10.16 22.88 -17.39
N PRO A 805 10.27 21.81 -18.19
CA PRO A 805 11.43 20.94 -18.16
C PRO A 805 12.72 21.71 -18.46
N GLY A 806 13.81 21.38 -17.77
CA GLY A 806 15.10 22.07 -17.94
C GLY A 806 16.15 21.67 -16.91
N ARG A 807 17.36 22.20 -17.04
CA ARG A 807 18.43 22.06 -16.03
C ARG A 807 18.72 23.40 -15.39
N CYS A 808 18.96 23.41 -14.09
CA CYS A 808 19.19 24.62 -13.31
C CYS A 808 20.52 24.50 -12.54
N ALA A 809 21.42 25.45 -12.74
CA ALA A 809 22.73 25.51 -12.08
C ALA A 809 22.70 26.26 -10.73
N ALA A 810 21.52 26.53 -10.19
CA ALA A 810 21.35 27.17 -8.89
C ALA A 810 21.98 26.33 -7.77
N MET A 811 22.78 26.99 -6.94
CA MET A 811 23.42 26.38 -5.77
C MET A 811 22.49 26.35 -4.57
N VAL A 812 22.15 25.15 -4.11
CA VAL A 812 21.09 24.88 -3.14
C VAL A 812 21.57 23.87 -2.10
N TRP A 813 21.15 24.04 -0.84
CA TRP A 813 21.24 23.02 0.20
C TRP A 813 19.89 22.33 0.38
N LEU A 814 19.89 21.07 0.82
CA LEU A 814 18.65 20.34 1.13
C LEU A 814 17.72 21.06 2.13
N LEU A 815 18.28 21.85 3.06
CA LEU A 815 17.53 22.65 4.02
C LEU A 815 16.70 23.79 3.39
N ASP A 816 17.03 24.21 2.17
CA ASP A 816 16.26 25.20 1.42
C ASP A 816 14.92 24.65 0.90
N LEU A 817 14.72 23.33 0.94
CA LEU A 817 13.49 22.72 0.47
C LEU A 817 12.29 23.24 1.26
N PHE A 818 12.38 23.36 2.59
CA PHE A 818 11.27 23.85 3.41
C PHE A 818 10.76 25.26 2.98
N PRO A 819 11.57 26.34 2.98
CA PRO A 819 11.09 27.64 2.51
C PRO A 819 10.66 27.63 1.03
N THR A 820 11.24 26.75 0.20
CA THR A 820 10.82 26.57 -1.20
C THR A 820 9.43 25.95 -1.31
N LEU A 821 9.09 24.95 -0.50
CA LEU A 821 7.74 24.37 -0.50
C LEU A 821 6.71 25.40 -0.01
N CYS A 822 7.05 26.25 0.97
CA CYS A 822 6.18 27.35 1.39
C CYS A 822 5.88 28.30 0.21
N ASP A 823 6.91 28.74 -0.53
CA ASP A 823 6.78 29.60 -1.72
C ASP A 823 5.94 28.93 -2.85
N LEU A 824 6.21 27.66 -3.17
CA LEU A 824 5.42 26.91 -4.16
C LEU A 824 3.95 26.72 -3.75
N ALA A 825 3.67 26.65 -2.44
CA ALA A 825 2.33 26.55 -1.88
C ALA A 825 1.61 27.91 -1.68
N GLY A 826 2.30 29.04 -1.89
CA GLY A 826 1.79 30.38 -1.57
C GLY A 826 1.65 30.65 -0.06
N LEU A 827 2.36 29.90 0.78
CA LEU A 827 2.35 29.99 2.24
C LEU A 827 3.47 30.91 2.74
N LYS A 828 3.22 31.63 3.84
CA LYS A 828 4.29 32.31 4.58
C LYS A 828 5.10 31.27 5.35
N PRO A 829 6.45 31.32 5.34
CA PRO A 829 7.29 30.52 6.23
C PRO A 829 6.89 30.66 7.72
N PRO A 830 7.26 29.71 8.59
CA PRO A 830 7.01 29.82 10.03
C PRO A 830 7.64 31.10 10.62
N SER A 831 7.08 31.56 11.74
CA SER A 831 7.60 32.74 12.47
C SER A 831 8.97 32.50 13.13
N GLN A 832 9.34 31.24 13.33
CA GLN A 832 10.66 30.84 13.80
C GLN A 832 11.66 30.92 12.64
N PRO A 833 12.88 31.43 12.86
CA PRO A 833 13.83 31.66 11.79
C PRO A 833 14.26 30.35 11.13
N LEU A 834 14.21 30.34 9.80
CA LEU A 834 14.84 29.34 8.95
C LEU A 834 16.21 29.86 8.52
N ASP A 835 17.17 28.96 8.37
CA ASP A 835 18.48 29.26 7.78
C ASP A 835 18.46 29.11 6.24
N GLY A 836 17.47 28.38 5.72
CA GLY A 836 17.26 28.18 4.28
C GLY A 836 16.59 29.35 3.56
N VAL A 837 16.77 29.39 2.24
CA VAL A 837 16.23 30.41 1.32
C VAL A 837 15.49 29.73 0.18
N SER A 838 14.28 30.21 -0.15
CA SER A 838 13.49 29.66 -1.27
C SER A 838 14.27 29.71 -2.59
N PHE A 839 14.34 28.58 -3.30
CA PHE A 839 14.83 28.49 -4.68
C PHE A 839 13.69 28.31 -5.70
N ALA A 840 12.42 28.51 -5.31
CA ALA A 840 11.30 28.48 -6.24
C ALA A 840 11.43 29.45 -7.44
N PRO A 841 12.06 30.64 -7.31
CA PRO A 841 12.37 31.47 -8.48
C PRO A 841 13.26 30.75 -9.52
N ALA A 842 14.25 29.97 -9.08
CA ALA A 842 15.14 29.18 -9.93
C ALA A 842 14.45 27.95 -10.53
N LEU A 843 13.44 27.38 -9.86
CA LEU A 843 12.56 26.35 -10.46
C LEU A 843 11.69 26.91 -11.59
N ARG A 844 11.12 28.11 -11.39
CA ARG A 844 10.23 28.75 -12.38
C ARG A 844 11.02 29.31 -13.58
N ARG A 845 12.30 29.66 -13.39
CA ARG A 845 13.22 30.20 -14.40
C ARG A 845 14.59 29.51 -14.31
N PRO A 846 14.72 28.25 -14.78
CA PRO A 846 15.96 27.47 -14.64
C PRO A 846 17.14 28.06 -15.43
N ASP A 847 16.87 28.78 -16.51
CA ASP A 847 17.87 29.41 -17.39
C ASP A 847 18.27 30.84 -16.95
N ASP A 848 17.77 31.34 -15.81
CA ASP A 848 17.96 32.73 -15.34
C ASP A 848 18.87 32.77 -14.09
N PRO A 849 20.17 33.12 -14.24
CA PRO A 849 21.09 33.24 -13.10
C PRO A 849 20.66 34.29 -12.07
N SER A 850 19.82 35.28 -12.43
CA SER A 850 19.28 36.25 -11.49
C SER A 850 18.21 35.65 -10.56
N ALA A 851 17.75 34.42 -10.84
CA ALA A 851 16.81 33.67 -10.01
C ALA A 851 17.52 32.75 -8.99
N HIS A 852 18.86 32.62 -9.05
CA HIS A 852 19.62 31.81 -8.13
C HIS A 852 19.65 32.42 -6.72
N PRO A 853 19.53 31.62 -5.63
CA PRO A 853 19.42 32.14 -4.27
C PRO A 853 20.75 32.64 -3.67
N ARG A 854 21.90 32.31 -4.27
CA ARG A 854 23.25 32.63 -3.75
C ARG A 854 24.35 32.43 -4.78
N GLN A 855 25.53 32.99 -4.47
CA GLN A 855 26.76 32.91 -5.28
C GLN A 855 27.80 31.90 -4.78
N PHE A 856 27.62 31.33 -3.58
CA PHE A 856 28.49 30.28 -3.05
C PHE A 856 27.73 29.37 -2.07
N LEU A 857 28.29 28.19 -1.82
CA LEU A 857 27.91 27.30 -0.72
C LEU A 857 29.11 27.05 0.17
N TRP A 858 28.85 26.62 1.39
CA TRP A 858 29.85 26.12 2.32
C TRP A 858 29.35 24.84 3.00
N PHE A 859 30.28 24.06 3.51
CA PHE A 859 30.04 22.72 4.02
C PHE A 859 30.93 22.43 5.23
N ALA A 860 30.48 21.51 6.08
CA ALA A 860 31.21 21.12 7.26
C ALA A 860 30.97 19.66 7.60
N TYR A 861 32.05 18.97 7.96
CA TYR A 861 31.96 17.66 8.57
C TYR A 861 32.73 17.67 9.90
N ARG A 862 31.98 17.51 11.00
CA ARG A 862 32.45 17.50 12.40
C ARG A 862 33.36 18.68 12.73
N ASP A 863 34.46 18.45 13.43
CA ASP A 863 35.59 19.37 13.59
C ASP A 863 36.78 19.00 12.68
N LYS A 864 36.52 18.22 11.62
CA LYS A 864 37.54 17.54 10.80
C LYS A 864 37.73 18.17 9.43
N GLN A 865 36.65 18.59 8.78
CA GLN A 865 36.67 19.08 7.39
C GLN A 865 35.73 20.28 7.22
N ARG A 866 36.15 21.27 6.42
CA ARG A 866 35.36 22.45 6.04
C ARG A 866 35.54 22.69 4.56
N ALA A 867 34.51 23.09 3.83
CA ALA A 867 34.64 23.38 2.40
C ALA A 867 33.77 24.57 1.97
N VAL A 868 34.14 25.18 0.85
CA VAL A 868 33.41 26.28 0.19
C VAL A 868 33.48 26.08 -1.32
N THR A 869 32.43 26.43 -2.04
CA THR A 869 32.39 26.39 -3.51
C THR A 869 31.64 27.60 -4.07
N ASP A 870 32.18 28.21 -5.13
CA ASP A 870 31.47 29.20 -5.97
C ASP A 870 30.70 28.53 -7.14
N GLY A 871 30.70 27.19 -7.17
CA GLY A 871 30.12 26.37 -8.22
C GLY A 871 31.07 26.08 -9.37
N ARG A 872 32.24 26.72 -9.45
CA ARG A 872 33.37 26.32 -10.29
C ARG A 872 34.53 25.85 -9.45
N PHE A 873 35.03 26.69 -8.56
CA PHE A 873 36.13 26.35 -7.67
C PHE A 873 35.64 25.91 -6.31
N LYS A 874 36.21 24.81 -5.82
CA LYS A 874 35.90 24.24 -4.50
C LYS A 874 37.17 24.07 -3.68
N LEU A 875 37.18 24.67 -2.50
CA LEU A 875 38.27 24.57 -1.53
C LEU A 875 37.84 23.67 -0.38
N ILE A 876 38.67 22.71 0.01
CA ILE A 876 38.47 21.86 1.19
C ILE A 876 39.62 22.07 2.17
N ARG A 877 39.31 22.44 3.41
CA ARG A 877 40.23 22.65 4.53
C ARG A 877 40.10 21.51 5.54
N TYR A 878 41.24 20.99 6.00
CA TYR A 878 41.35 19.98 7.05
C TYR A 878 42.07 20.58 8.28
N PRO A 879 41.36 21.23 9.22
CA PRO A 879 41.98 22.00 10.31
C PRO A 879 42.96 21.21 11.19
N LYS A 880 42.79 19.89 11.32
CA LYS A 880 43.60 19.03 12.20
C LYS A 880 44.94 18.61 11.62
N ILE A 881 45.05 18.46 10.30
CA ILE A 881 46.31 18.09 9.61
C ILE A 881 46.91 19.29 8.85
N HIS A 882 46.32 20.49 9.00
CA HIS A 882 46.74 21.74 8.36
C HIS A 882 46.71 21.72 6.81
N ARG A 883 46.05 20.73 6.21
CA ARG A 883 45.94 20.57 4.76
C ARG A 883 44.81 21.43 4.17
N THR A 884 45.03 21.93 2.96
CA THR A 884 44.02 22.52 2.08
C THR A 884 44.10 21.81 0.72
N GLN A 885 42.95 21.58 0.08
CA GLN A 885 42.82 21.17 -1.31
C GLN A 885 42.04 22.23 -2.10
N LEU A 886 42.29 22.35 -3.40
CA LEU A 886 41.53 23.22 -4.30
C LEU A 886 41.26 22.50 -5.63
N PHE A 887 40.02 22.52 -6.11
CA PHE A 887 39.61 21.90 -7.38
C PHE A 887 38.89 22.91 -8.27
N ASP A 888 39.09 22.82 -9.60
CA ASP A 888 38.24 23.47 -10.60
C ASP A 888 37.24 22.44 -11.15
N LEU A 889 36.06 22.37 -10.54
CA LEU A 889 35.00 21.40 -10.86
C LEU A 889 34.49 21.49 -12.30
N SER A 890 34.82 22.56 -13.05
CA SER A 890 34.48 22.67 -14.48
C SER A 890 35.49 21.94 -15.38
N ALA A 891 36.73 21.79 -14.94
CA ALA A 891 37.79 21.06 -15.65
C ALA A 891 38.05 19.66 -15.06
N ASP A 892 37.81 19.51 -13.76
CA ASP A 892 38.07 18.34 -12.93
C ASP A 892 36.83 17.99 -12.08
N PRO A 893 35.73 17.53 -12.70
CA PRO A 893 34.47 17.24 -12.01
C PRO A 893 34.55 16.02 -11.07
N PHE A 894 35.68 15.32 -11.05
CA PHE A 894 35.98 14.17 -10.19
C PHE A 894 37.06 14.48 -9.14
N GLU A 895 37.41 15.77 -8.93
CA GLU A 895 38.30 16.26 -7.85
C GLU A 895 39.64 15.51 -7.75
N GLN A 896 40.23 15.16 -8.90
CA GLN A 896 41.47 14.36 -8.98
C GLN A 896 42.73 15.22 -8.89
N HIS A 897 42.65 16.51 -9.23
CA HIS A 897 43.78 17.40 -9.45
C HIS A 897 43.80 18.54 -8.41
N ASP A 898 44.47 18.29 -7.29
CA ASP A 898 44.62 19.28 -6.21
C ASP A 898 45.51 20.47 -6.63
N LEU A 899 44.89 21.61 -6.86
CA LEU A 899 45.51 22.86 -7.27
C LEU A 899 46.03 23.70 -6.08
N ALA A 900 45.90 23.26 -4.83
CA ALA A 900 46.28 24.07 -3.67
C ALA A 900 47.78 24.40 -3.60
N GLY A 901 48.63 23.62 -4.30
CA GLY A 901 50.07 23.86 -4.43
C GLY A 901 50.47 24.77 -5.60
N ASP A 902 49.55 25.18 -6.47
CA ASP A 902 49.83 26.06 -7.62
C ASP A 902 49.88 27.54 -7.17
N PRO A 903 51.03 28.24 -7.29
CA PRO A 903 51.14 29.66 -6.95
C PRO A 903 50.16 30.56 -7.71
N ALA A 904 49.71 30.17 -8.90
CA ALA A 904 48.73 30.94 -9.67
C ALA A 904 47.32 30.94 -9.03
N GLN A 905 47.04 30.02 -8.09
CA GLN A 905 45.78 30.00 -7.34
C GLN A 905 45.83 30.76 -6.01
N ALA A 906 46.97 31.33 -5.61
CA ALA A 906 47.14 31.92 -4.27
C ALA A 906 46.07 32.98 -3.90
N GLU A 907 45.71 33.87 -4.83
CA GLU A 907 44.64 34.86 -4.64
C GLU A 907 43.27 34.21 -4.44
N ARG A 908 42.98 33.15 -5.22
CA ARG A 908 41.72 32.41 -5.13
C ARG A 908 41.62 31.60 -3.84
N ILE A 909 42.71 30.98 -3.40
CA ILE A 909 42.79 30.30 -2.10
C ILE A 909 42.52 31.29 -0.98
N ALA A 910 43.12 32.48 -1.01
CA ALA A 910 42.86 33.53 -0.02
C ALA A 910 41.39 33.99 -0.03
N GLN A 911 40.81 34.23 -1.22
CA GLN A 911 39.40 34.64 -1.38
C GLN A 911 38.43 33.59 -0.80
N LEU A 912 38.56 32.33 -1.24
CA LEU A 912 37.71 31.23 -0.76
C LEU A 912 37.93 30.96 0.73
N THR A 913 39.15 31.08 1.23
CA THR A 913 39.45 30.98 2.67
C THR A 913 38.69 32.04 3.48
N ALA A 914 38.72 33.31 3.04
CA ALA A 914 37.99 34.40 3.70
C ALA A 914 36.46 34.18 3.68
N TRP A 915 35.91 33.65 2.59
CA TRP A 915 34.49 33.28 2.52
C TRP A 915 34.14 32.14 3.48
N LEU A 916 35.01 31.13 3.60
CA LEU A 916 34.81 30.00 4.50
C LEU A 916 34.88 30.42 5.98
N GLU A 917 35.80 31.30 6.34
CA GLU A 917 35.88 31.89 7.69
C GLU A 917 34.64 32.74 8.00
N ALA A 918 34.23 33.62 7.09
CA ALA A 918 33.02 34.42 7.24
C ALA A 918 31.75 33.57 7.37
N ALA A 919 31.63 32.49 6.57
CA ALA A 919 30.52 31.56 6.64
C ALA A 919 30.49 30.82 8.00
N ARG A 920 31.62 30.32 8.49
CA ARG A 920 31.71 29.70 9.82
C ARG A 920 31.18 30.61 10.92
N SER A 921 31.68 31.84 10.99
CA SER A 921 31.24 32.82 11.99
C SER A 921 29.77 33.20 11.84
N ALA A 922 29.28 33.36 10.61
CA ALA A 922 27.88 33.71 10.37
C ALA A 922 26.91 32.60 10.78
N TRP A 923 27.25 31.33 10.58
CA TRP A 923 26.35 30.20 10.85
C TRP A 923 26.46 29.64 12.27
N GLY A 924 27.50 30.00 13.03
CA GLY A 924 27.70 29.57 14.42
C GLY A 924 28.58 28.32 14.56
N ASP A 925 29.59 28.17 13.69
CA ASP A 925 30.54 27.06 13.78
C ASP A 925 31.79 27.45 14.57
N ASP A 926 31.83 27.07 15.85
CA ASP A 926 32.92 27.38 16.78
C ASP A 926 34.17 26.48 16.61
N ALA A 927 34.14 25.47 15.72
CA ALA A 927 35.28 24.57 15.52
C ALA A 927 36.54 25.32 15.00
N PRO A 928 37.73 25.11 15.56
CA PRO A 928 38.91 25.90 15.22
C PRO A 928 39.32 25.75 13.75
N PHE A 929 39.67 26.87 13.08
CA PHE A 929 40.03 26.86 11.66
C PHE A 929 41.38 26.17 11.36
N SER A 930 42.23 26.05 12.39
CA SER A 930 43.43 25.21 12.40
C SER A 930 43.70 24.78 13.84
N ALA A 931 44.09 23.51 14.04
CA ALA A 931 44.48 23.02 15.36
C ALA A 931 45.80 23.66 15.82
N PRO A 932 46.06 23.86 17.13
CA PRO A 932 47.32 24.44 17.62
C PRO A 932 48.57 23.64 17.21
N GLN A 933 48.42 22.33 16.99
CA GLN A 933 49.45 21.43 16.49
C GLN A 933 48.82 20.52 15.43
N ALA A 934 49.53 20.30 14.31
CA ALA A 934 49.08 19.38 13.27
C ALA A 934 49.21 17.91 13.72
N ALA A 935 48.16 17.13 13.47
CA ALA A 935 48.22 15.67 13.54
C ALA A 935 49.04 15.10 12.37
N PRO A 936 49.54 13.84 12.45
CA PRO A 936 50.24 13.20 11.34
C PRO A 936 49.36 13.12 10.08
N GLU A 937 49.84 13.66 8.95
CA GLU A 937 49.09 13.66 7.68
C GLU A 937 48.98 12.26 7.04
N LYS A 938 49.98 11.40 7.27
CA LYS A 938 50.03 10.06 6.66
C LYS A 938 49.12 9.07 7.39
N PHE A 939 48.06 8.64 6.72
CA PHE A 939 47.29 7.47 7.14
C PHE A 939 48.16 6.20 7.04
N ALA A 940 48.25 5.46 8.14
CA ALA A 940 48.81 4.11 8.17
C ALA A 940 47.66 3.10 8.27
N PRO A 941 47.37 2.31 7.22
CA PRO A 941 46.30 1.33 7.25
C PRO A 941 46.59 0.22 8.29
N PRO A 942 45.57 -0.40 8.90
CA PRO A 942 45.75 -1.53 9.81
C PRO A 942 46.52 -2.67 9.12
N THR A 943 47.55 -3.20 9.79
CA THR A 943 48.43 -4.25 9.24
C THR A 943 47.79 -5.64 9.16
N THR A 944 46.60 -5.81 9.72
CA THR A 944 45.78 -7.03 9.62
C THR A 944 44.54 -6.72 8.80
N PRO A 945 44.15 -7.54 7.81
CA PRO A 945 42.86 -7.43 7.14
C PRO A 945 41.74 -7.59 8.18
N GLN A 946 41.15 -6.48 8.61
CA GLN A 946 39.88 -6.49 9.32
C GLN A 946 38.79 -6.71 8.28
N LEU A 947 38.71 -7.95 7.78
CA LEU A 947 37.51 -8.41 7.09
C LEU A 947 36.32 -8.13 8.01
N PRO A 948 35.21 -7.57 7.50
CA PRO A 948 33.99 -7.51 8.28
C PRO A 948 33.62 -8.93 8.75
N PRO A 949 32.99 -9.09 9.92
CA PRO A 949 32.46 -10.39 10.33
C PRO A 949 31.60 -10.92 9.18
N ALA A 950 31.83 -12.18 8.79
CA ALA A 950 31.18 -12.79 7.64
C ALA A 950 29.67 -12.54 7.69
N ARG A 951 29.10 -12.04 6.58
CA ARG A 951 27.64 -11.76 6.51
C ARG A 951 26.88 -13.04 6.86
N PRO A 952 25.98 -13.03 7.86
CA PRO A 952 25.19 -14.19 8.24
C PRO A 952 24.13 -14.58 7.20
#